data_AF-A0A841BGY0-F1
#
_entry.id   AF-A0A841BGY0-F1
#
_cell.length_a   1.000
_cell.length_b   1.000
_cell.length_c   1.000
_cell.angle_alpha   90.00
_cell.angle_beta   90.00
_cell.angle_gamma   90.00
#
_symmetry.space_group_name_H-M   'P 1'
#
loop_
_entity.id
_entity.type
_entity.pdbx_description
1 polymer ?
#
loop_
_entity_poly.entity_id
_entity_poly.type
_entity_poly.pdbx_seq_one_letter_code
_entity_poly.pdbx_strand_id
1 'polypeptide(L)'
;MNAQEFGDDVVPLQTVDGVSYAVALTEQPWDLPVDALAISVGALYGGVGDAMKEKFPRAAWRKVDLSSITTAEPVVLDLSAHTGGRRLRLAVLATPHDKYNDPTPDAITTATTAAIITAASAGVSAIALPLFATGRLGLQASISARAVIRGALAAKSSLREVILFSDYASNIDAIRKQWATDVSGSEALSEPDSIVPEPSPVPLVPVFSDHELAGGVARDLVDPNESIPLTEDHLGVTPYVSMLATVIAAKDTPLPLSIGVFGEWGAGKSFFMGMLRGQVKALEGNPGHCAKIAQVGFNAWHYADANLWASLGDEIFRQLAEPARRPGEPDAEHQARLREGARLREQLAAELEQRKQLTAVTERAQAEAAVLKRRIGEAEHERKVRIGDLLSALRRSRAFQEEYDGLWSKLGVGDLADQGRLLADEMRGAQGETEALSRIARYRHGKAALATAAVVLVAGVALTALMPDVKAWLAGVGAVFVPLATTGLAMVGLARAGLRRLRVLAEDLRGGLVEGAQQELLALRKAEADEQIAEQQLAEVVTRIGELGRQLTELTPGRRLYAFLAERSRGEDYRGNLGLISTIRKDFEKLVALMSAPVADGEEGTRPLDRIVLYIDDLDRCSPQQVVDVLQAVHLLLAFDLFVVVVGVDPRWLLRSLSTHYDRLIEADAVVRADGWHVTPEDYLEKILNIPLVLPRMPAGSLQRLLWSMAETPAVAETGEQRPTARAHDEETSVVTPSGVAAPHIPVEPGSQMAVQLDPDRPAEVPRPLTDPEIALLSKLDRLIDTPRDAKRLINLYRMLRTTRDLSDASTFLGGEYEAVAVLLGTCTAHGRLLGRFADALLRAAPETPWGDFVGRLRPVERDDHWMSEAVGRVPADEAVQWEHLHASLDELTAAVTLPDVRAFQTWVPRVRRFSYVLSPGTR
;
A
#
# COMPACT_ATOMS: atom_id res chain seq x y z
N MET A 1 22.43 -56.20 23.03
CA MET A 1 23.65 -56.03 22.21
C MET A 1 24.28 -54.71 22.62
N ASN A 2 25.60 -54.67 22.83
CA ASN A 2 26.33 -53.62 23.57
C ASN A 2 26.31 -52.24 22.88
N ALA A 3 26.20 -51.18 23.68
CA ALA A 3 26.24 -49.76 23.33
C ALA A 3 27.66 -49.24 22.97
N GLN A 4 28.47 -50.04 22.27
CA GLN A 4 29.87 -49.70 21.94
C GLN A 4 30.17 -49.62 20.42
N GLU A 5 29.14 -49.58 19.56
CA GLU A 5 29.32 -49.41 18.10
C GLU A 5 28.71 -48.12 17.53
N PHE A 6 28.20 -47.22 18.38
CA PHE A 6 27.71 -45.93 17.93
C PHE A 6 28.79 -44.87 18.17
N GLY A 7 29.22 -44.19 17.12
CA GLY A 7 29.94 -42.92 17.27
C GLY A 7 29.09 -41.95 18.09
N ASP A 8 29.72 -40.95 18.70
CA ASP A 8 29.16 -40.06 19.73
C ASP A 8 27.82 -39.35 19.37
N ASP A 9 27.35 -39.45 18.11
CA ASP A 9 26.18 -38.75 17.56
C ASP A 9 24.88 -39.60 17.42
N VAL A 10 24.90 -40.92 17.69
CA VAL A 10 23.70 -41.79 17.61
C VAL A 10 23.23 -42.22 18.99
N VAL A 11 21.99 -41.87 19.33
CA VAL A 11 21.38 -42.16 20.64
C VAL A 11 20.25 -43.17 20.51
N PRO A 12 20.31 -44.32 21.21
CA PRO A 12 19.26 -45.33 21.16
C PRO A 12 17.97 -44.82 21.82
N LEU A 13 16.82 -45.16 21.23
CA LEU A 13 15.49 -44.88 21.79
C LEU A 13 14.94 -46.12 22.50
N GLN A 14 14.47 -47.11 21.74
CA GLN A 14 13.87 -48.33 22.27
C GLN A 14 13.87 -49.43 21.19
N THR A 15 13.84 -50.70 21.61
CA THR A 15 13.53 -51.82 20.71
C THR A 15 12.04 -52.15 20.79
N VAL A 16 11.33 -52.09 19.66
CA VAL A 16 9.90 -52.41 19.55
C VAL A 16 9.72 -53.50 18.50
N ASP A 17 9.02 -54.58 18.85
CA ASP A 17 8.76 -55.74 17.98
C ASP A 17 10.03 -56.34 17.31
N GLY A 18 11.17 -56.28 18.01
CA GLY A 18 12.45 -56.82 17.54
C GLY A 18 13.26 -55.87 16.63
N VAL A 19 12.79 -54.65 16.40
CA VAL A 19 13.49 -53.59 15.65
C VAL A 19 14.04 -52.55 16.63
N SER A 20 15.33 -52.26 16.56
CA SER A 20 15.99 -51.21 17.35
C SER A 20 15.78 -49.84 16.71
N TYR A 21 15.24 -48.89 17.47
CA TYR A 21 15.08 -47.51 17.02
C TYR A 21 16.10 -46.60 17.72
N ALA A 22 16.69 -45.68 16.96
CA ALA A 22 17.65 -44.70 17.45
C ALA A 22 17.45 -43.34 16.76
N VAL A 23 18.04 -42.29 17.33
CA VAL A 23 18.08 -40.95 16.72
C VAL A 23 19.52 -40.50 16.49
N ALA A 24 19.75 -39.72 15.45
CA ALA A 24 21.08 -39.18 15.15
C ALA A 24 21.02 -37.71 14.72
N LEU A 25 21.79 -36.85 15.40
CA LEU A 25 22.00 -35.46 14.98
C LEU A 25 23.20 -35.42 14.01
N THR A 26 22.97 -35.23 12.72
CA THR A 26 24.06 -35.28 11.74
C THR A 26 23.74 -34.51 10.45
N GLU A 27 24.75 -33.79 9.95
CA GLU A 27 24.76 -33.21 8.59
C GLU A 27 25.24 -34.21 7.53
N GLN A 28 25.79 -35.36 7.95
CA GLN A 28 26.40 -36.37 7.07
C GLN A 28 25.74 -37.74 7.24
N PRO A 29 24.45 -37.88 6.89
CA PRO A 29 23.69 -39.12 7.15
C PRO A 29 24.20 -40.35 6.39
N TRP A 30 25.04 -40.16 5.36
CA TRP A 30 25.69 -41.27 4.64
C TRP A 30 26.83 -41.94 5.41
N ASP A 31 27.29 -41.35 6.52
CA ASP A 31 28.30 -41.95 7.41
C ASP A 31 27.65 -42.68 8.61
N LEU A 32 26.31 -42.66 8.72
CA LEU A 32 25.57 -43.46 9.70
C LEU A 32 25.77 -44.97 9.44
N PRO A 33 25.73 -45.81 10.49
CA PRO A 33 25.97 -47.25 10.38
C PRO A 33 24.77 -48.01 9.78
N VAL A 34 24.18 -47.54 8.70
CA VAL A 34 22.99 -48.11 8.03
C VAL A 34 23.30 -48.65 6.64
N ASP A 35 22.45 -49.55 6.14
CA ASP A 35 22.57 -50.13 4.80
C ASP A 35 21.77 -49.33 3.74
N ALA A 36 20.72 -48.63 4.16
CA ALA A 36 19.87 -47.79 3.32
C ALA A 36 19.62 -46.41 3.93
N LEU A 37 19.50 -45.39 3.09
CA LEU A 37 19.16 -44.02 3.50
C LEU A 37 17.92 -43.56 2.73
N ALA A 38 16.87 -43.17 3.44
CA ALA A 38 15.66 -42.63 2.81
C ALA A 38 15.85 -41.15 2.45
N ILE A 39 15.28 -40.75 1.32
CA ILE A 39 15.38 -39.40 0.78
C ILE A 39 13.96 -38.88 0.54
N SER A 40 13.65 -37.73 1.16
CA SER A 40 12.42 -36.99 0.88
C SER A 40 12.50 -36.31 -0.48
N VAL A 41 11.62 -36.70 -1.41
CA VAL A 41 11.58 -36.15 -2.77
C VAL A 41 10.22 -35.55 -3.12
N GLY A 42 10.19 -34.62 -4.07
CA GLY A 42 8.99 -34.09 -4.70
C GLY A 42 9.25 -33.88 -6.20
N ALA A 43 8.88 -32.73 -6.74
CA ALA A 43 9.31 -32.33 -8.09
C ALA A 43 10.86 -32.23 -8.24
N LEU A 44 11.58 -32.13 -7.11
CA LEU A 44 13.03 -32.09 -6.99
C LEU A 44 13.51 -33.06 -5.90
N TYR A 45 14.83 -33.31 -5.80
CA TYR A 45 15.43 -34.25 -4.85
C TYR A 45 15.46 -33.77 -3.37
N GLY A 46 15.10 -32.51 -3.10
CA GLY A 46 15.13 -31.93 -1.75
C GLY A 46 16.56 -31.74 -1.20
N GLY A 47 16.69 -31.19 0.00
CA GLY A 47 18.00 -30.85 0.59
C GLY A 47 18.91 -32.07 0.80
N VAL A 48 18.39 -33.13 1.42
CA VAL A 48 19.14 -34.39 1.64
C VAL A 48 19.51 -35.05 0.31
N GLY A 49 18.60 -35.05 -0.67
CA GLY A 49 18.87 -35.65 -1.98
C GLY A 49 19.86 -34.85 -2.82
N ASP A 50 19.83 -33.51 -2.75
CA ASP A 50 20.82 -32.63 -3.38
C ASP A 50 22.22 -32.89 -2.78
N ALA A 51 22.34 -32.99 -1.44
CA ALA A 51 23.59 -33.32 -0.75
C ALA A 51 24.11 -34.72 -1.11
N MET A 52 23.24 -35.73 -1.18
CA MET A 52 23.62 -37.08 -1.59
C MET A 52 24.08 -37.15 -3.05
N LYS A 53 23.49 -36.34 -3.94
CA LYS A 53 23.90 -36.25 -5.34
C LYS A 53 25.29 -35.64 -5.49
N GLU A 54 25.64 -34.67 -4.65
CA GLU A 54 26.98 -34.12 -4.57
C GLU A 54 27.99 -35.14 -4.02
N LYS A 55 27.60 -35.89 -2.97
CA LYS A 55 28.46 -36.92 -2.36
C LYS A 55 28.70 -38.13 -3.28
N PHE A 56 27.66 -38.56 -4.01
CA PHE A 56 27.69 -39.73 -4.90
C PHE A 56 27.37 -39.34 -6.35
N PRO A 57 28.19 -38.51 -7.00
CA PRO A 57 27.86 -37.92 -8.30
C PRO A 57 27.84 -38.93 -9.45
N ARG A 58 28.46 -40.10 -9.25
CA ARG A 58 28.52 -41.20 -10.22
C ARG A 58 27.35 -42.17 -10.16
N ALA A 59 26.51 -42.09 -9.12
CA ALA A 59 25.29 -42.88 -9.05
C ALA A 59 24.28 -42.43 -10.13
N ALA A 60 23.36 -43.33 -10.49
CA ALA A 60 22.46 -43.15 -11.62
C ALA A 60 21.28 -42.19 -11.36
N TRP A 61 21.51 -41.07 -10.66
CA TRP A 61 20.47 -40.07 -10.30
C TRP A 61 19.62 -39.66 -11.51
N ARG A 62 20.25 -39.40 -12.67
CA ARG A 62 19.56 -38.99 -13.90
C ARG A 62 18.59 -40.03 -14.49
N LYS A 63 18.66 -41.29 -14.04
CA LYS A 63 17.76 -42.36 -14.50
C LYS A 63 16.52 -42.51 -13.64
N VAL A 64 16.41 -41.76 -12.54
CA VAL A 64 15.25 -41.80 -11.64
C VAL A 64 14.19 -40.84 -12.16
N ASP A 65 13.03 -41.37 -12.52
CA ASP A 65 11.86 -40.56 -12.85
C ASP A 65 11.12 -40.16 -11.56
N LEU A 66 11.38 -38.93 -11.07
CA LEU A 66 10.74 -38.43 -9.85
C LEU A 66 9.21 -38.33 -9.95
N SER A 67 8.66 -38.17 -11.17
CA SER A 67 7.21 -38.07 -11.37
C SER A 67 6.49 -39.41 -11.18
N SER A 68 7.23 -40.52 -11.23
CA SER A 68 6.70 -41.88 -11.01
C SER A 68 6.62 -42.28 -9.52
N ILE A 69 7.21 -41.49 -8.62
CA ILE A 69 7.27 -41.82 -7.19
C ILE A 69 5.97 -41.39 -6.51
N THR A 70 5.28 -42.33 -5.89
CA THR A 70 4.07 -42.07 -5.09
C THR A 70 4.33 -42.37 -3.62
N THR A 71 3.44 -41.94 -2.71
CA THR A 71 3.57 -42.22 -1.27
C THR A 71 3.62 -43.72 -0.95
N ALA A 72 3.01 -44.56 -1.80
CA ALA A 72 2.99 -46.01 -1.62
C ALA A 72 4.10 -46.74 -2.39
N GLU A 73 4.70 -46.10 -3.40
CA GLU A 73 5.68 -46.71 -4.30
C GLU A 73 7.01 -45.92 -4.34
N PRO A 74 7.88 -46.06 -3.32
CA PRO A 74 9.23 -45.51 -3.32
C PRO A 74 10.13 -46.16 -4.38
N VAL A 75 11.09 -45.39 -4.91
CA VAL A 75 12.10 -45.89 -5.86
C VAL A 75 13.43 -46.10 -5.17
N VAL A 76 14.09 -47.22 -5.44
CA VAL A 76 15.42 -47.55 -4.90
C VAL A 76 16.50 -47.20 -5.91
N LEU A 77 17.52 -46.47 -5.47
CA LEU A 77 18.73 -46.18 -6.21
C LEU A 77 19.91 -46.96 -5.58
N ASP A 78 20.59 -47.77 -6.40
CA ASP A 78 21.76 -48.53 -5.96
C ASP A 78 23.01 -47.62 -5.89
N LEU A 79 23.61 -47.56 -4.70
CA LEU A 79 24.83 -46.82 -4.40
C LEU A 79 26.03 -47.74 -4.19
N SER A 80 25.86 -49.08 -4.23
CA SER A 80 26.88 -50.06 -3.83
C SER A 80 28.23 -49.90 -4.56
N ALA A 81 28.22 -49.46 -5.82
CA ALA A 81 29.43 -49.23 -6.60
C ALA A 81 30.16 -47.90 -6.27
N HIS A 82 29.58 -47.06 -5.42
CA HIS A 82 29.98 -45.66 -5.23
C HIS A 82 30.22 -45.26 -3.76
N THR A 83 30.05 -46.18 -2.81
CA THR A 83 30.07 -45.85 -1.37
C THR A 83 31.46 -45.88 -0.74
N GLY A 84 32.49 -46.33 -1.47
CA GLY A 84 33.89 -46.25 -1.05
C GLY A 84 34.22 -47.07 0.20
N GLY A 85 33.54 -48.21 0.40
CA GLY A 85 33.74 -49.10 1.55
C GLY A 85 32.81 -48.84 2.75
N ARG A 86 31.87 -47.88 2.63
CA ARG A 86 30.83 -47.64 3.65
C ARG A 86 29.76 -48.73 3.65
N ARG A 87 29.08 -48.87 4.79
CA ARG A 87 27.95 -49.80 4.98
C ARG A 87 26.73 -49.44 4.12
N LEU A 88 26.52 -48.15 3.84
CA LEU A 88 25.44 -47.67 2.98
C LEU A 88 25.54 -48.29 1.57
N ARG A 89 24.43 -48.81 1.06
CA ARG A 89 24.32 -49.44 -0.26
C ARG A 89 23.17 -48.91 -1.08
N LEU A 90 22.09 -48.43 -0.46
CA LEU A 90 20.88 -48.01 -1.16
C LEU A 90 20.41 -46.61 -0.73
N ALA A 91 19.87 -45.86 -1.68
CA ALA A 91 19.03 -44.70 -1.43
C ALA A 91 17.56 -45.04 -1.74
N VAL A 92 16.65 -44.76 -0.81
CA VAL A 92 15.21 -45.02 -0.97
C VAL A 92 14.48 -43.69 -1.11
N LEU A 93 14.05 -43.35 -2.33
CA LEU A 93 13.42 -42.08 -2.63
C LEU A 93 11.92 -42.18 -2.40
N ALA A 94 11.41 -41.45 -1.42
CA ALA A 94 10.01 -41.46 -1.01
C ALA A 94 9.44 -40.03 -0.98
N THR A 95 8.21 -39.87 -1.49
CA THR A 95 7.53 -38.58 -1.52
C THR A 95 6.54 -38.45 -0.36
N PRO A 96 6.56 -37.35 0.41
CA PRO A 96 5.53 -37.08 1.40
C PRO A 96 4.24 -36.50 0.80
N HIS A 97 4.20 -36.23 -0.52
CA HIS A 97 3.08 -35.58 -1.17
C HIS A 97 1.95 -36.57 -1.49
N ASP A 98 0.73 -36.24 -1.11
CA ASP A 98 -0.46 -37.01 -1.48
C ASP A 98 -0.87 -36.80 -2.96
N LYS A 99 -2.02 -37.35 -3.35
CA LYS A 99 -2.56 -37.21 -4.72
C LYS A 99 -2.90 -35.77 -5.14
N TYR A 100 -2.98 -34.83 -4.19
CA TYR A 100 -3.20 -33.40 -4.42
C TYR A 100 -1.90 -32.60 -4.36
N ASN A 101 -0.77 -33.29 -4.22
CA ASN A 101 0.56 -32.71 -4.05
C ASN A 101 0.74 -31.96 -2.72
N ASP A 102 0.04 -32.41 -1.66
CA ASP A 102 0.14 -31.83 -0.31
C ASP A 102 0.87 -32.79 0.67
N PRO A 103 1.80 -32.30 1.51
CA PRO A 103 2.52 -33.12 2.48
C PRO A 103 1.71 -33.35 3.77
N THR A 104 0.64 -34.13 3.66
CA THR A 104 -0.26 -34.43 4.79
C THR A 104 0.35 -35.45 5.76
N PRO A 105 -0.05 -35.46 7.06
CA PRO A 105 0.43 -36.45 8.02
C PRO A 105 0.20 -37.90 7.56
N ASP A 106 -0.94 -38.20 6.95
CA ASP A 106 -1.25 -39.54 6.44
C ASP A 106 -0.35 -39.94 5.26
N ALA A 107 -0.03 -38.98 4.39
CA ALA A 107 0.90 -39.19 3.28
C ALA A 107 2.33 -39.43 3.78
N ILE A 108 2.77 -38.72 4.81
CA ILE A 108 4.08 -38.94 5.46
C ILE A 108 4.15 -40.30 6.15
N THR A 109 3.09 -40.68 6.87
CA THR A 109 2.99 -42.02 7.47
C THR A 109 3.08 -43.10 6.40
N THR A 110 2.32 -42.97 5.32
CA THR A 110 2.34 -43.91 4.19
C THR A 110 3.73 -43.99 3.54
N ALA A 111 4.35 -42.84 3.26
CA ALA A 111 5.67 -42.74 2.66
C ALA A 111 6.77 -43.37 3.53
N THR A 112 6.68 -43.18 4.84
CA THR A 112 7.63 -43.75 5.80
C THR A 112 7.47 -45.27 5.88
N THR A 113 6.24 -45.76 6.00
CA THR A 113 5.96 -47.21 6.00
C THR A 113 6.44 -47.86 4.70
N ALA A 114 6.12 -47.26 3.56
CA ALA A 114 6.52 -47.78 2.26
C ALA A 114 8.05 -47.76 2.09
N ALA A 115 8.74 -46.70 2.53
CA ALA A 115 10.20 -46.62 2.45
C ALA A 115 10.89 -47.74 3.24
N ILE A 116 10.41 -48.04 4.45
CA ILE A 116 10.93 -49.12 5.29
C ILE A 116 10.68 -50.49 4.66
N ILE A 117 9.45 -50.75 4.19
CA ILE A 117 9.10 -52.04 3.56
C ILE A 117 9.89 -52.26 2.27
N THR A 118 10.04 -51.23 1.45
CA THR A 118 10.82 -51.28 0.21
C THR A 118 12.30 -51.54 0.50
N ALA A 119 12.86 -50.90 1.53
CA ALA A 119 14.23 -51.17 1.96
C ALA A 119 14.40 -52.62 2.44
N ALA A 120 13.51 -53.10 3.31
CA ALA A 120 13.55 -54.47 3.83
C ALA A 120 13.45 -55.51 2.71
N SER A 121 12.59 -55.26 1.71
CA SER A 121 12.42 -56.12 0.54
C SER A 121 13.67 -56.15 -0.37
N ALA A 122 14.47 -55.08 -0.35
CA ALA A 122 15.76 -55.00 -1.03
C ALA A 122 16.91 -55.69 -0.24
N GLY A 123 16.60 -56.36 0.87
CA GLY A 123 17.54 -57.18 1.64
C GLY A 123 18.45 -56.38 2.58
N VAL A 124 18.07 -55.16 2.96
CA VAL A 124 18.81 -54.37 3.96
C VAL A 124 18.39 -54.71 5.39
N SER A 125 19.27 -54.47 6.36
CA SER A 125 19.05 -54.76 7.77
C SER A 125 18.90 -53.50 8.63
N ALA A 126 19.41 -52.35 8.17
CA ALA A 126 19.34 -51.06 8.85
C ALA A 126 19.01 -49.93 7.87
N ILE A 127 18.08 -49.05 8.23
CA ILE A 127 17.70 -47.86 7.44
C ILE A 127 17.77 -46.57 8.27
N ALA A 128 18.25 -45.48 7.67
CA ALA A 128 18.12 -44.13 8.22
C ALA A 128 17.02 -43.35 7.50
N LEU A 129 16.16 -42.66 8.27
CA LEU A 129 15.03 -41.87 7.75
C LEU A 129 15.13 -40.41 8.23
N PRO A 130 14.97 -39.42 7.35
CA PRO A 130 14.80 -38.04 7.76
C PRO A 130 13.38 -37.83 8.29
N LEU A 131 13.15 -36.71 8.99
CA LEU A 131 11.79 -36.19 9.13
C LEU A 131 11.31 -35.66 7.78
N PHE A 132 10.32 -36.31 7.19
CA PHE A 132 9.77 -35.90 5.89
C PHE A 132 9.07 -34.53 6.00
N ALA A 133 9.21 -33.71 4.96
CA ALA A 133 8.56 -32.39 4.83
C ALA A 133 8.95 -31.31 5.85
N THR A 134 9.93 -31.53 6.74
CA THR A 134 10.41 -30.50 7.69
C THR A 134 11.42 -29.51 7.08
N GLY A 135 11.98 -29.82 5.91
CA GLY A 135 12.89 -28.95 5.16
C GLY A 135 12.16 -27.85 4.37
N ARG A 136 12.36 -27.78 3.06
CA ARG A 136 11.75 -26.74 2.18
C ARG A 136 10.22 -26.68 2.22
N LEU A 137 9.55 -27.74 2.66
CA LEU A 137 8.09 -27.80 2.78
C LEU A 137 7.57 -27.20 4.11
N GLY A 138 8.45 -26.92 5.08
CA GLY A 138 8.14 -26.16 6.28
C GLY A 138 7.13 -26.81 7.23
N LEU A 139 6.91 -28.13 7.16
CA LEU A 139 5.99 -28.82 8.07
C LEU A 139 6.60 -28.85 9.48
N GLN A 140 5.77 -28.59 10.50
CA GLN A 140 6.23 -28.61 11.90
C GLN A 140 6.82 -29.98 12.28
N ALA A 141 7.97 -29.93 12.96
CA ALA A 141 8.73 -31.11 13.34
C ALA A 141 7.93 -32.10 14.21
N SER A 142 7.06 -31.61 15.10
CA SER A 142 6.19 -32.46 15.94
C SER A 142 5.14 -33.22 15.12
N ILE A 143 4.55 -32.58 14.12
CA ILE A 143 3.58 -33.19 13.20
C ILE A 143 4.27 -34.24 12.34
N SER A 144 5.43 -33.90 11.76
CA SER A 144 6.22 -34.86 10.99
C SER A 144 6.74 -36.01 11.85
N ALA A 145 7.27 -35.76 13.04
CA ALA A 145 7.79 -36.78 13.95
C ALA A 145 6.70 -37.78 14.32
N ARG A 146 5.50 -37.30 14.65
CA ARG A 146 4.34 -38.18 14.92
C ARG A 146 4.00 -39.05 13.71
N ALA A 147 3.94 -38.46 12.51
CA ALA A 147 3.61 -39.19 11.30
C ALA A 147 4.68 -40.22 10.92
N VAL A 148 5.96 -39.87 11.05
CA VAL A 148 7.12 -40.73 10.78
C VAL A 148 7.19 -41.87 11.80
N ILE A 149 7.06 -41.59 13.09
CA ILE A 149 7.07 -42.62 14.15
C ILE A 149 5.92 -43.60 13.95
N ARG A 150 4.70 -43.11 13.68
CA ARG A 150 3.57 -43.98 13.34
C ARG A 150 3.84 -44.84 12.11
N GLY A 151 4.41 -44.25 11.07
CA GLY A 151 4.75 -44.98 9.84
C GLY A 151 5.83 -46.04 10.07
N ALA A 152 6.82 -45.73 10.90
CA ALA A 152 7.91 -46.63 11.25
C ALA A 152 7.43 -47.82 12.09
N LEU A 153 6.62 -47.57 13.11
CA LEU A 153 6.03 -48.62 13.94
C LEU A 153 5.00 -49.47 13.18
N ALA A 154 4.30 -48.89 12.19
CA ALA A 154 3.39 -49.63 11.32
C ALA A 154 4.12 -50.55 10.32
N ALA A 155 5.40 -50.29 10.04
CA ALA A 155 6.19 -51.05 9.08
C ALA A 155 6.65 -52.39 9.68
N LYS A 156 5.74 -53.38 9.67
CA LYS A 156 6.03 -54.78 10.03
C LYS A 156 7.06 -55.38 9.04
N SER A 157 8.34 -55.21 9.35
CA SER A 157 9.45 -55.51 8.45
C SER A 157 10.49 -56.42 9.11
N SER A 158 11.41 -56.98 8.29
CA SER A 158 12.54 -57.78 8.77
C SER A 158 13.78 -56.95 9.13
N LEU A 159 13.65 -55.62 9.21
CA LEU A 159 14.77 -54.75 9.60
C LEU A 159 15.15 -55.00 11.06
N ARG A 160 16.43 -54.85 11.38
CA ARG A 160 16.94 -54.88 12.75
C ARG A 160 17.04 -53.49 13.35
N GLU A 161 17.19 -52.47 12.51
CA GLU A 161 17.49 -51.12 12.97
C GLU A 161 16.87 -50.02 12.10
N VAL A 162 16.32 -49.00 12.75
CA VAL A 162 15.80 -47.79 12.14
C VAL A 162 16.36 -46.57 12.86
N ILE A 163 17.09 -45.71 12.15
CA ILE A 163 17.67 -44.48 12.71
C ILE A 163 16.91 -43.28 12.15
N LEU A 164 16.27 -42.50 13.02
CA LEU A 164 15.67 -41.23 12.64
C LEU A 164 16.72 -40.13 12.75
N PHE A 165 16.97 -39.36 11.70
CA PHE A 165 18.04 -38.37 11.71
C PHE A 165 17.56 -36.98 11.28
N SER A 166 18.31 -35.99 11.73
CA SER A 166 18.23 -34.61 11.24
C SER A 166 19.55 -33.91 11.54
N ASP A 167 19.85 -32.88 10.78
CA ASP A 167 20.87 -31.86 11.05
C ASP A 167 20.42 -30.80 12.08
N TYR A 168 19.13 -30.76 12.45
CA TYR A 168 18.58 -29.82 13.43
C TYR A 168 18.31 -30.50 14.77
N ALA A 169 18.88 -29.98 15.86
CA ALA A 169 18.66 -30.49 17.22
C ALA A 169 17.17 -30.49 17.62
N SER A 170 16.43 -29.44 17.23
CA SER A 170 14.99 -29.32 17.49
C SER A 170 14.16 -30.45 16.88
N ASN A 171 14.58 -31.00 15.74
CA ASN A 171 13.92 -32.14 15.11
C ASN A 171 14.19 -33.44 15.88
N ILE A 172 15.39 -33.60 16.43
CA ILE A 172 15.76 -34.73 17.29
C ILE A 172 14.97 -34.69 18.59
N ASP A 173 14.82 -33.52 19.19
CA ASP A 173 14.01 -33.34 20.39
C ASP A 173 12.52 -33.63 20.14
N ALA A 174 12.00 -33.20 18.99
CA ALA A 174 10.63 -33.53 18.56
C ALA A 174 10.44 -35.05 18.40
N ILE A 175 11.43 -35.76 17.84
CA ILE A 175 11.40 -37.23 17.74
C ILE A 175 11.40 -37.85 19.13
N ARG A 176 12.32 -37.44 20.02
CA ARG A 176 12.43 -38.01 21.38
C ARG A 176 11.16 -37.81 22.20
N LYS A 177 10.62 -36.59 22.20
CA LYS A 177 9.38 -36.25 22.91
C LYS A 177 8.19 -37.03 22.38
N GLN A 178 8.04 -37.10 21.06
CA GLN A 178 6.94 -37.83 20.44
C GLN A 178 7.11 -39.34 20.64
N TRP A 179 8.34 -39.86 20.66
CA TRP A 179 8.63 -41.27 20.96
C TRP A 179 8.21 -41.64 22.40
N ALA A 180 8.60 -40.83 23.37
CA ALA A 180 8.22 -41.02 24.78
C ALA A 180 6.70 -40.93 25.00
N THR A 181 5.98 -40.19 24.15
CA THR A 181 4.53 -40.02 24.22
C THR A 181 3.77 -41.16 23.54
N ASP A 182 4.19 -41.57 22.34
CA ASP A 182 3.45 -42.50 21.49
C ASP A 182 3.80 -43.98 21.74
N VAL A 183 4.97 -44.27 22.32
CA VAL A 183 5.47 -45.64 22.52
C VAL A 183 5.36 -46.06 23.98
N SER A 184 4.42 -46.98 24.26
CA SER A 184 4.14 -47.47 25.61
C SER A 184 5.34 -48.22 26.21
N GLY A 185 5.77 -47.81 27.41
CA GLY A 185 6.89 -48.45 28.14
C GLY A 185 8.27 -47.84 27.87
N SER A 186 8.36 -46.71 27.18
CA SER A 186 9.60 -45.91 27.11
C SER A 186 9.91 -45.32 28.49
N GLU A 187 10.99 -45.75 29.14
CA GLU A 187 11.49 -45.08 30.35
C GLU A 187 11.95 -43.66 29.99
N ALA A 188 11.64 -42.67 30.86
CA ALA A 188 12.19 -41.33 30.72
C ALA A 188 13.72 -41.44 30.80
N LEU A 189 14.42 -41.12 29.70
CA LEU A 189 15.87 -41.20 29.61
C LEU A 189 16.48 -40.27 30.68
N SER A 190 17.01 -40.86 31.75
CA SER A 190 17.68 -40.16 32.85
C SER A 190 18.98 -39.51 32.35
N GLU A 191 19.18 -38.23 32.67
CA GLU A 191 20.46 -37.55 32.46
C GLU A 191 21.58 -38.20 33.30
N PRO A 192 22.83 -38.27 32.82
CA PRO A 192 23.93 -38.90 33.54
C PRO A 192 24.33 -38.11 34.80
N ASP A 193 24.36 -38.82 35.92
CA ASP A 193 24.80 -38.39 37.25
C ASP A 193 26.16 -37.66 37.22
N SER A 194 26.17 -36.39 37.64
CA SER A 194 27.36 -35.77 38.24
C SER A 194 26.98 -35.06 39.54
N ILE A 195 27.51 -35.61 40.62
CA ILE A 195 27.32 -35.18 42.00
C ILE A 195 27.92 -33.77 42.17
N VAL A 196 27.10 -32.78 42.50
CA VAL A 196 27.50 -31.45 43.00
C VAL A 196 26.72 -31.18 44.29
N PRO A 197 27.33 -30.65 45.37
CA PRO A 197 26.70 -30.52 46.69
C PRO A 197 25.53 -29.54 46.63
N GLU A 198 24.50 -29.76 47.45
CA GLU A 198 23.30 -28.90 47.52
C GLU A 198 23.67 -27.40 47.56
N PRO A 199 23.20 -26.59 46.60
CA PRO A 199 23.27 -25.16 46.74
C PRO A 199 22.10 -24.68 47.63
N SER A 200 22.42 -23.74 48.49
CA SER A 200 21.48 -22.84 49.18
C SER A 200 20.38 -22.35 48.22
N PRO A 201 19.16 -22.00 48.70
CA PRO A 201 18.00 -21.79 47.84
C PRO A 201 18.33 -20.80 46.73
N VAL A 202 18.47 -21.34 45.52
CA VAL A 202 18.71 -20.58 44.29
C VAL A 202 17.38 -19.91 43.94
N PRO A 203 17.37 -18.64 43.50
CA PRO A 203 16.16 -18.02 42.97
C PRO A 203 15.63 -18.90 41.83
N LEU A 204 14.32 -19.12 41.78
CA LEU A 204 13.65 -19.85 40.70
C LEU A 204 14.22 -19.45 39.34
N VAL A 205 15.01 -20.35 38.74
CA VAL A 205 15.42 -20.21 37.33
C VAL A 205 14.19 -20.63 36.52
N PRO A 206 13.65 -19.77 35.66
CA PRO A 206 12.48 -20.12 34.85
C PRO A 206 12.85 -21.23 33.86
N VAL A 207 11.97 -22.22 33.77
CA VAL A 207 12.04 -23.30 32.77
C VAL A 207 11.52 -22.73 31.45
N PHE A 208 12.40 -22.61 30.45
CA PHE A 208 12.03 -22.17 29.11
C PHE A 208 11.16 -23.22 28.43
N SER A 209 10.03 -22.81 27.86
CA SER A 209 9.19 -23.70 27.06
C SER A 209 9.86 -23.99 25.71
N ASP A 210 9.83 -25.25 25.28
CA ASP A 210 10.44 -25.65 24.00
C ASP A 210 9.62 -25.27 22.76
N HIS A 211 8.47 -24.60 22.93
CA HIS A 211 7.58 -24.26 21.81
C HIS A 211 7.17 -22.80 21.69
N GLU A 212 7.44 -21.96 22.67
CA GLU A 212 7.26 -20.52 22.54
C GLU A 212 8.32 -19.86 23.41
N LEU A 213 9.29 -19.23 22.75
CA LEU A 213 10.12 -18.21 23.37
C LEU A 213 9.17 -17.08 23.73
N ALA A 214 8.80 -17.07 25.00
CA ALA A 214 8.18 -15.99 25.71
C ALA A 214 8.68 -14.63 25.17
N GLY A 215 7.76 -13.72 24.80
CA GLY A 215 8.12 -12.39 24.29
C GLY A 215 8.51 -12.32 22.80
N GLY A 216 8.22 -13.33 21.97
CA GLY A 216 8.41 -13.23 20.53
C GLY A 216 9.88 -13.30 20.13
N VAL A 217 10.46 -14.50 20.18
CA VAL A 217 11.66 -14.83 19.40
C VAL A 217 11.24 -15.68 18.20
N ALA A 218 10.25 -15.18 17.46
CA ALA A 218 9.98 -15.65 16.11
C ALA A 218 10.86 -14.81 15.17
N ARG A 219 12.02 -15.37 14.79
CA ARG A 219 12.99 -14.86 13.80
C ARG A 219 13.86 -13.70 14.32
N ASP A 220 15.16 -13.72 14.02
CA ASP A 220 16.07 -12.54 14.15
C ASP A 220 15.59 -11.31 13.32
N LEU A 221 14.47 -11.43 12.62
CA LEU A 221 13.84 -10.41 11.80
C LEU A 221 12.48 -10.02 12.41
N VAL A 222 12.40 -8.78 12.87
CA VAL A 222 11.10 -8.11 13.01
C VAL A 222 10.57 -7.87 11.61
N ASP A 223 9.39 -8.41 11.29
CA ASP A 223 8.76 -8.14 9.99
C ASP A 223 8.45 -6.64 9.90
N PRO A 224 8.96 -5.91 8.88
CA PRO A 224 8.72 -4.49 8.73
C PRO A 224 7.23 -4.14 8.57
N ASN A 225 6.36 -5.12 8.27
CA ASN A 225 4.92 -4.95 8.07
C ASN A 225 4.07 -5.33 9.29
N GLU A 226 4.67 -5.91 10.33
CA GLU A 226 3.96 -6.35 11.53
C GLU A 226 4.04 -5.30 12.65
N SER A 227 2.95 -5.16 13.41
CA SER A 227 2.88 -4.22 14.54
C SER A 227 3.16 -4.91 15.86
N ILE A 228 3.92 -4.26 16.73
CA ILE A 228 4.23 -4.73 18.09
C ILE A 228 3.42 -3.87 19.09
N PRO A 229 2.67 -4.47 20.04
CA PRO A 229 1.98 -3.73 21.08
C PRO A 229 2.94 -2.97 22.02
N LEU A 230 2.51 -1.81 22.55
CA LEU A 230 3.30 -1.06 23.54
C LEU A 230 3.54 -1.85 24.85
N THR A 231 2.66 -2.80 25.17
CA THR A 231 2.79 -3.66 26.36
C THR A 231 3.99 -4.59 26.32
N GLU A 232 4.56 -4.82 25.13
CA GLU A 232 5.76 -5.65 24.92
C GLU A 232 7.05 -4.83 24.99
N ASP A 233 7.01 -3.58 25.47
CA ASP A 233 8.19 -2.73 25.58
C ASP A 233 9.18 -3.19 26.67
N HIS A 234 10.14 -4.01 26.27
CA HIS A 234 11.23 -4.45 27.12
C HIS A 234 12.44 -3.47 27.09
N LEU A 235 12.51 -2.59 26.09
CA LEU A 235 13.64 -1.66 25.88
C LEU A 235 13.43 -0.26 26.48
N GLY A 236 12.23 0.02 26.99
CA GLY A 236 11.87 1.32 27.57
C GLY A 236 11.76 2.42 26.52
N VAL A 237 11.34 2.07 25.30
CA VAL A 237 11.22 2.99 24.16
C VAL A 237 9.82 3.58 23.99
N THR A 238 8.82 3.12 24.74
CA THR A 238 7.42 3.57 24.70
C THR A 238 7.23 5.08 24.68
N PRO A 239 7.95 5.88 25.51
CA PRO A 239 7.81 7.34 25.46
C PRO A 239 8.16 7.92 24.08
N TYR A 240 9.22 7.42 23.44
CA TYR A 240 9.65 7.91 22.12
C TYR A 240 8.71 7.46 21.01
N VAL A 241 8.28 6.20 21.07
CA VAL A 241 7.29 5.64 20.15
C VAL A 241 6.00 6.46 20.19
N SER A 242 5.50 6.75 21.38
CA SER A 242 4.24 7.47 21.59
C SER A 242 4.32 8.93 21.13
N MET A 243 5.44 9.63 21.43
CA MET A 243 5.68 10.99 20.92
C MET A 243 5.68 11.04 19.39
N LEU A 244 6.41 10.14 18.73
CA LEU A 244 6.45 10.09 17.27
C LEU A 244 5.10 9.71 16.69
N ALA A 245 4.43 8.69 17.22
CA ALA A 245 3.11 8.27 16.75
C ALA A 245 2.10 9.42 16.78
N THR A 246 2.12 10.24 17.85
CA THR A 246 1.25 11.41 17.98
C THR A 246 1.47 12.42 16.86
N VAL A 247 2.73 12.76 16.56
CA VAL A 247 3.06 13.67 15.45
C VAL A 247 2.71 13.03 14.10
N ILE A 248 2.99 11.74 13.91
CA ILE A 248 2.71 11.02 12.67
C ILE A 248 1.20 10.86 12.41
N ALA A 249 0.38 10.76 13.45
CA ALA A 249 -1.07 10.57 13.32
C ALA A 249 -1.86 11.89 13.34
N ALA A 250 -1.29 13.00 13.83
CA ALA A 250 -1.96 14.30 13.93
C ALA A 250 -2.36 14.89 12.56
N LYS A 251 -3.60 15.39 12.46
CA LYS A 251 -4.15 15.98 11.21
C LYS A 251 -3.45 17.27 10.79
N ASP A 252 -2.97 18.05 11.76
CA ASP A 252 -2.33 19.35 11.57
C ASP A 252 -0.82 19.25 11.35
N THR A 253 -0.24 18.05 11.42
CA THR A 253 1.18 17.84 11.13
C THR A 253 1.47 18.20 9.67
N PRO A 254 2.37 19.16 9.40
CA PRO A 254 2.71 19.55 8.05
C PRO A 254 3.42 18.39 7.33
N LEU A 255 2.96 18.09 6.13
CA LEU A 255 3.57 17.12 5.23
C LEU A 255 4.44 17.83 4.18
N PRO A 256 5.44 17.14 3.62
CA PRO A 256 5.89 15.78 3.97
C PRO A 256 6.80 15.78 5.20
N LEU A 257 6.89 14.63 5.89
CA LEU A 257 7.69 14.48 7.11
C LEU A 257 8.66 13.30 6.97
N SER A 258 9.91 13.51 7.34
CA SER A 258 10.96 12.49 7.32
C SER A 258 11.60 12.32 8.69
N ILE A 259 11.66 11.09 9.17
CA ILE A 259 12.10 10.71 10.51
C ILE A 259 13.26 9.72 10.37
N GLY A 260 14.40 10.01 10.97
CA GLY A 260 15.54 9.11 11.04
C GLY A 260 15.61 8.43 12.41
N VAL A 261 15.46 7.11 12.46
CA VAL A 261 15.65 6.29 13.67
C VAL A 261 17.07 5.74 13.66
N PHE A 262 17.92 6.31 14.52
CA PHE A 262 19.35 6.04 14.58
C PHE A 262 19.71 5.14 15.75
N GLY A 263 20.61 4.20 15.52
CA GLY A 263 21.14 3.35 16.58
C GLY A 263 22.21 2.41 16.06
N GLU A 264 23.11 1.99 16.95
CA GLU A 264 24.10 0.96 16.65
C GLU A 264 23.41 -0.35 16.19
N TRP A 265 24.18 -1.25 15.57
CA TRP A 265 23.69 -2.60 15.26
C TRP A 265 23.19 -3.30 16.54
N GLY A 266 21.99 -3.88 16.48
CA GLY A 266 21.34 -4.49 17.64
C GLY A 266 20.66 -3.53 18.61
N ALA A 267 20.61 -2.21 18.34
CA ALA A 267 19.95 -1.24 19.23
C ALA A 267 18.40 -1.31 19.25
N GLY A 268 17.78 -2.24 18.50
CA GLY A 268 16.33 -2.41 18.45
C GLY A 268 15.59 -1.48 17.47
N LYS A 269 16.22 -1.06 16.36
CA LYS A 269 15.61 -0.17 15.35
C LYS A 269 14.33 -0.76 14.74
N SER A 270 14.38 -2.02 14.30
CA SER A 270 13.22 -2.71 13.73
C SER A 270 12.10 -2.92 14.76
N PHE A 271 12.46 -3.29 15.99
CA PHE A 271 11.53 -3.39 17.12
C PHE A 271 10.83 -2.05 17.41
N PHE A 272 11.58 -0.95 17.42
CA PHE A 272 11.04 0.40 17.56
C PHE A 272 10.02 0.74 16.46
N MET A 273 10.31 0.40 15.20
CA MET A 273 9.39 0.63 14.09
C MET A 273 8.12 -0.22 14.17
N GLY A 274 8.24 -1.49 14.57
CA GLY A 274 7.10 -2.37 14.83
C GLY A 274 6.17 -1.79 15.89
N MET A 275 6.73 -1.27 17.00
CA MET A 275 5.95 -0.59 18.03
C MET A 275 5.31 0.72 17.54
N LEU A 276 6.06 1.50 16.76
CA LEU A 276 5.56 2.75 16.16
C LEU A 276 4.37 2.48 15.25
N ARG A 277 4.42 1.41 14.46
CA ARG A 277 3.32 0.98 13.60
C ARG A 277 2.06 0.65 14.39
N GLY A 278 2.22 -0.10 15.48
CA GLY A 278 1.12 -0.42 16.40
C GLY A 278 0.49 0.83 16.98
N GLN A 279 1.30 1.76 17.47
CA GLN A 279 0.80 2.97 18.12
C GLN A 279 0.16 3.97 17.15
N VAL A 280 0.70 4.11 15.94
CA VAL A 280 0.06 4.92 14.88
C VAL A 280 -1.32 4.33 14.53
N LYS A 281 -1.44 3.00 14.49
CA LYS A 281 -2.73 2.34 14.23
C LYS A 281 -3.73 2.55 15.37
N ALA A 282 -3.28 2.53 16.62
CA ALA A 282 -4.13 2.79 17.79
C ALA A 282 -4.66 4.23 17.84
N LEU A 283 -3.93 5.20 17.25
CA LEU A 283 -4.35 6.59 17.16
C LEU A 283 -5.28 6.90 15.97
N GLU A 284 -5.35 6.01 14.98
CA GLU A 284 -6.19 6.19 13.79
C GLU A 284 -7.67 6.34 14.16
N GLY A 285 -8.32 7.39 13.66
CA GLY A 285 -9.74 7.66 13.92
C GLY A 285 -10.03 8.43 15.21
N ASN A 286 -9.05 8.66 16.08
CA ASN A 286 -9.24 9.44 17.31
C ASN A 286 -9.40 10.95 17.04
N PRO A 287 -10.05 11.71 17.93
CA PRO A 287 -10.14 13.17 17.82
C PRO A 287 -8.76 13.82 17.63
N GLY A 288 -8.63 14.74 16.68
CA GLY A 288 -7.35 15.38 16.33
C GLY A 288 -6.41 14.56 15.43
N HIS A 289 -6.69 13.27 15.20
CA HIS A 289 -5.85 12.35 14.42
C HIS A 289 -6.50 11.94 13.09
N CYS A 290 -5.68 11.57 12.10
CA CYS A 290 -6.13 11.11 10.79
C CYS A 290 -7.12 9.95 10.90
N ALA A 291 -8.16 9.94 10.07
CA ALA A 291 -9.20 8.92 10.08
C ALA A 291 -8.72 7.61 9.46
N LYS A 292 -7.81 7.66 8.49
CA LYS A 292 -7.23 6.45 7.89
C LYS A 292 -5.78 6.64 7.47
N ILE A 293 -4.88 5.81 8.02
CA ILE A 293 -3.43 5.89 7.79
C ILE A 293 -2.97 4.57 7.14
N ALA A 294 -2.40 4.64 5.94
CA ALA A 294 -1.70 3.49 5.35
C ALA A 294 -0.29 3.41 5.91
N GLN A 295 0.17 2.20 6.21
CA GLN A 295 1.49 1.96 6.77
C GLN A 295 2.21 0.92 5.92
N VAL A 296 3.27 1.32 5.22
CA VAL A 296 4.01 0.50 4.25
C VAL A 296 5.40 0.19 4.79
N GLY A 297 5.79 -1.09 4.85
CA GLY A 297 7.17 -1.49 5.21
C GLY A 297 8.03 -1.80 3.99
N PHE A 298 9.30 -1.38 3.99
CA PHE A 298 10.25 -1.63 2.93
C PHE A 298 11.62 -2.00 3.52
N ASN A 299 12.06 -3.23 3.29
CA ASN A 299 13.41 -3.66 3.68
C ASN A 299 14.38 -3.37 2.52
N ALA A 300 15.30 -2.42 2.71
CA ALA A 300 16.18 -1.96 1.63
C ALA A 300 17.17 -3.04 1.16
N TRP A 301 17.56 -3.94 2.05
CA TRP A 301 18.53 -5.00 1.75
C TRP A 301 17.95 -6.09 0.83
N HIS A 302 16.67 -6.44 0.95
CA HIS A 302 16.00 -7.42 0.08
C HIS A 302 16.02 -7.06 -1.41
N TYR A 303 16.19 -5.77 -1.73
CA TYR A 303 16.19 -5.27 -3.09
C TYR A 303 17.56 -4.74 -3.53
N ALA A 304 18.64 -5.15 -2.83
CA ALA A 304 20.01 -4.74 -3.15
C ALA A 304 20.40 -5.07 -4.61
N ASP A 305 19.95 -6.19 -5.16
CA ASP A 305 20.32 -6.63 -6.51
C ASP A 305 19.40 -6.09 -7.62
N ALA A 306 18.37 -5.30 -7.27
CA ALA A 306 17.35 -4.81 -8.21
C ALA A 306 17.40 -3.29 -8.42
N ASN A 307 16.65 -2.79 -9.41
CA ASN A 307 16.42 -1.35 -9.53
C ASN A 307 15.56 -0.90 -8.34
N LEU A 308 16.18 -0.18 -7.42
CA LEU A 308 15.58 0.23 -6.16
C LEU A 308 14.28 1.04 -6.34
N TRP A 309 14.22 1.88 -7.38
CA TRP A 309 13.03 2.69 -7.67
C TRP A 309 11.84 1.85 -8.10
N ALA A 310 12.08 0.88 -8.98
CA ALA A 310 11.06 -0.08 -9.41
C ALA A 310 10.53 -0.87 -8.21
N SER A 311 11.46 -1.32 -7.36
CA SER A 311 11.15 -2.15 -6.20
C SER A 311 10.37 -1.40 -5.13
N LEU A 312 10.74 -0.15 -4.85
CA LEU A 312 10.05 0.71 -3.90
C LEU A 312 8.64 1.10 -4.40
N GLY A 313 8.53 1.45 -5.68
CA GLY A 313 7.23 1.78 -6.29
C GLY A 313 6.27 0.60 -6.26
N ASP A 314 6.73 -0.58 -6.72
CA ASP A 314 5.96 -1.81 -6.69
C ASP A 314 5.50 -2.16 -5.27
N GLU A 315 6.40 -2.10 -4.30
CA GLU A 315 6.08 -2.44 -2.90
C GLU A 315 5.07 -1.48 -2.27
N ILE A 316 5.16 -0.17 -2.55
CA ILE A 316 4.17 0.82 -2.09
C ILE A 316 2.81 0.52 -2.71
N PHE A 317 2.72 0.35 -4.03
CA PHE A 317 1.44 0.10 -4.70
C PHE A 317 0.82 -1.24 -4.27
N ARG A 318 1.65 -2.26 -4.09
CA ARG A 318 1.24 -3.59 -3.62
C ARG A 318 0.64 -3.53 -2.22
N GLN A 319 1.34 -2.92 -1.25
CA GLN A 319 0.84 -2.83 0.12
C GLN A 319 -0.35 -1.87 0.28
N LEU A 320 -0.43 -0.79 -0.51
CA LEU A 320 -1.63 0.07 -0.53
C LEU A 320 -2.87 -0.65 -1.09
N ALA A 321 -2.66 -1.61 -2.00
CA ALA A 321 -3.73 -2.41 -2.59
C ALA A 321 -4.18 -3.58 -1.69
N GLU A 322 -3.34 -4.00 -0.74
CA GLU A 322 -3.58 -5.15 0.13
C GLU A 322 -4.24 -4.73 1.47
N PRO A 323 -5.17 -5.55 2.00
CA PRO A 323 -5.73 -5.29 3.31
C PRO A 323 -4.66 -5.51 4.40
N ALA A 324 -4.43 -4.49 5.23
CA ALA A 324 -3.51 -4.58 6.36
C ALA A 324 -3.88 -5.76 7.30
N ARG A 325 -2.85 -6.43 7.82
CA ARG A 325 -3.00 -7.46 8.87
C ARG A 325 -3.61 -6.84 10.12
N ARG A 326 -4.56 -7.54 10.75
CA ARG A 326 -5.15 -7.09 12.02
C ARG A 326 -4.29 -7.58 13.18
N PRO A 327 -4.17 -6.82 14.28
CA PRO A 327 -3.47 -7.29 15.48
C PRO A 327 -4.08 -8.61 15.98
N GLY A 328 -3.24 -9.63 16.22
CA GLY A 328 -3.67 -10.95 16.70
C GLY A 328 -4.36 -11.84 15.66
N GLU A 329 -4.35 -11.46 14.38
CA GLU A 329 -4.97 -12.25 13.31
C GLU A 329 -4.13 -13.48 12.93
N PRO A 330 -4.72 -14.69 12.95
CA PRO A 330 -4.04 -15.91 12.49
C PRO A 330 -3.60 -15.82 11.02
N ASP A 331 -2.44 -16.41 10.69
CA ASP A 331 -1.89 -16.42 9.32
C ASP A 331 -2.89 -16.92 8.27
N ALA A 332 -3.69 -17.94 8.62
CA ALA A 332 -4.70 -18.50 7.73
C ALA A 332 -5.82 -17.50 7.39
N GLU A 333 -6.26 -16.69 8.35
CA GLU A 333 -7.29 -15.66 8.15
C GLU A 333 -6.74 -14.50 7.34
N HIS A 334 -5.50 -14.08 7.64
CA HIS A 334 -4.82 -13.04 6.87
C HIS A 334 -4.65 -13.46 5.41
N GLN A 335 -4.19 -14.69 5.17
CA GLN A 335 -4.08 -15.24 3.80
C GLN A 335 -5.43 -15.35 3.10
N ALA A 336 -6.51 -15.70 3.83
CA ALA A 336 -7.85 -15.74 3.26
C ALA A 336 -8.31 -14.33 2.80
N ARG A 337 -8.09 -13.29 3.61
CA ARG A 337 -8.39 -11.89 3.23
C ARG A 337 -7.52 -11.39 2.08
N LEU A 338 -6.24 -11.79 2.02
CA LEU A 338 -5.37 -11.47 0.88
C LEU A 338 -5.90 -12.10 -0.41
N ARG A 339 -6.35 -13.36 -0.36
CA ARG A 339 -6.97 -14.07 -1.51
C ARG A 339 -8.30 -13.43 -1.92
N GLU A 340 -9.14 -13.08 -0.95
CA GLU A 340 -10.40 -12.37 -1.21
C GLU A 340 -10.16 -10.99 -1.83
N GLY A 341 -9.21 -10.23 -1.28
CA GLY A 341 -8.76 -8.96 -1.84
C GLY A 341 -8.15 -9.11 -3.24
N ALA A 342 -7.43 -10.20 -3.52
CA ALA A 342 -6.91 -10.51 -4.86
C ALA A 342 -8.05 -10.76 -5.86
N ARG A 343 -9.09 -11.52 -5.47
CA ARG A 343 -10.29 -11.75 -6.29
C ARG A 343 -11.07 -10.47 -6.56
N LEU A 344 -11.30 -9.64 -5.54
CA LEU A 344 -11.97 -8.35 -5.69
C LEU A 344 -11.20 -7.41 -6.62
N ARG A 345 -9.87 -7.37 -6.51
CA ARG A 345 -9.01 -6.63 -7.44
C ARG A 345 -9.12 -7.14 -8.87
N GLU A 346 -9.24 -8.45 -9.06
CA GLU A 346 -9.43 -9.06 -10.39
C GLU A 346 -10.77 -8.70 -11.02
N GLN A 347 -11.84 -8.74 -10.22
CA GLN A 347 -13.16 -8.30 -10.65
C GLN A 347 -13.17 -6.80 -11.01
N LEU A 348 -12.60 -5.95 -10.15
CA LEU A 348 -12.57 -4.50 -10.38
C LEU A 348 -11.72 -4.14 -11.61
N ALA A 349 -10.58 -4.81 -11.81
CA ALA A 349 -9.76 -4.64 -12.99
C ALA A 349 -10.49 -5.04 -14.28
N ALA A 350 -11.22 -6.17 -14.26
CA ALA A 350 -12.03 -6.61 -15.38
C ALA A 350 -13.16 -5.62 -15.71
N GLU A 351 -13.85 -5.09 -14.68
CA GLU A 351 -14.88 -4.05 -14.85
C GLU A 351 -14.33 -2.77 -15.50
N LEU A 352 -13.12 -2.33 -15.10
CA LEU A 352 -12.49 -1.14 -15.67
C LEU A 352 -12.04 -1.34 -17.10
N GLU A 353 -11.49 -2.51 -17.42
CA GLU A 353 -11.07 -2.84 -18.78
C GLU A 353 -12.29 -2.92 -19.71
N GLN A 354 -13.37 -3.55 -19.24
CA GLN A 354 -14.67 -3.53 -19.92
C GLN A 354 -15.17 -2.09 -20.12
N ARG A 355 -15.00 -1.21 -19.14
CA ARG A 355 -15.39 0.20 -19.26
C ARG A 355 -14.52 0.98 -20.23
N LYS A 356 -13.20 0.78 -20.25
CA LYS A 356 -12.28 1.36 -21.24
C LYS A 356 -12.72 0.96 -22.65
N GLN A 357 -13.04 -0.32 -22.84
CA GLN A 357 -13.58 -0.83 -24.11
C GLN A 357 -14.92 -0.19 -24.46
N LEU A 358 -15.87 -0.08 -23.52
CA LEU A 358 -17.16 0.57 -23.74
C LEU A 358 -17.00 2.06 -24.09
N THR A 359 -16.06 2.76 -23.45
CA THR A 359 -15.75 4.17 -23.73
C THR A 359 -15.20 4.31 -25.15
N ALA A 360 -14.23 3.48 -25.53
CA ALA A 360 -13.68 3.46 -26.89
C ALA A 360 -14.73 3.11 -27.96
N VAL A 361 -15.66 2.19 -27.67
CA VAL A 361 -16.79 1.88 -28.56
C VAL A 361 -17.74 3.07 -28.67
N THR A 362 -17.99 3.78 -27.57
CA THR A 362 -18.85 4.98 -27.55
C THR A 362 -18.23 6.11 -28.37
N GLU A 363 -16.92 6.36 -28.22
CA GLU A 363 -16.20 7.36 -29.03
C GLU A 363 -16.24 7.02 -30.53
N ARG A 364 -16.04 5.75 -30.89
CA ARG A 364 -16.16 5.28 -32.28
C ARG A 364 -17.57 5.47 -32.82
N ALA A 365 -18.60 5.11 -32.04
CA ALA A 365 -20.00 5.30 -32.42
C ALA A 365 -20.36 6.78 -32.58
N GLN A 366 -19.84 7.67 -31.72
CA GLN A 366 -20.01 9.12 -31.86
C GLN A 366 -19.32 9.66 -33.12
N ALA A 367 -18.12 9.19 -33.44
CA ALA A 367 -17.43 9.55 -34.67
C ALA A 367 -18.22 9.07 -35.92
N GLU A 368 -18.76 7.86 -35.89
CA GLU A 368 -19.61 7.30 -36.95
C GLU A 368 -20.90 8.11 -37.13
N ALA A 369 -21.57 8.47 -36.03
CA ALA A 369 -22.74 9.35 -36.06
C ALA A 369 -22.41 10.72 -36.66
N ALA A 370 -21.24 11.29 -36.37
CA ALA A 370 -20.80 12.55 -36.97
C ALA A 370 -20.56 12.43 -38.48
N VAL A 371 -20.03 11.30 -38.96
CA VAL A 371 -19.86 11.02 -40.39
C VAL A 371 -21.21 10.86 -41.09
N LEU A 372 -22.12 10.07 -40.50
CA LEU A 372 -23.48 9.87 -41.04
C LEU A 372 -24.26 11.18 -41.11
N LYS A 373 -24.15 12.03 -40.08
CA LYS A 373 -24.78 13.36 -40.09
C LYS A 373 -24.25 14.26 -41.21
N ARG A 374 -22.95 14.16 -41.54
CA ARG A 374 -22.37 14.86 -42.69
C ARG A 374 -22.90 14.33 -44.02
N ARG A 375 -22.97 12.99 -44.17
CA ARG A 375 -23.56 12.33 -45.36
C ARG A 375 -25.02 12.71 -45.58
N ILE A 376 -25.82 12.77 -44.53
CA ILE A 376 -27.22 13.23 -44.63
C ILE A 376 -27.25 14.67 -45.16
N GLY A 377 -26.40 15.56 -44.63
CA GLY A 377 -26.32 16.94 -45.13
C GLY A 377 -25.90 17.03 -46.61
N GLU A 378 -24.97 16.17 -47.04
CA GLU A 378 -24.55 16.06 -48.46
C GLU A 378 -25.69 15.52 -49.34
N ALA A 379 -26.37 14.46 -48.91
CA ALA A 379 -27.50 13.86 -49.62
C ALA A 379 -28.70 14.83 -49.71
N GLU A 380 -28.99 15.57 -48.64
CA GLU A 380 -30.02 16.61 -48.63
C GLU A 380 -29.69 17.72 -49.62
N HIS A 381 -28.42 18.11 -49.72
CA HIS A 381 -27.96 19.13 -50.67
C HIS A 381 -28.05 18.60 -52.10
N GLU A 382 -27.58 17.39 -52.38
CA GLU A 382 -27.68 16.75 -53.69
C GLU A 382 -29.14 16.60 -54.13
N ARG A 383 -30.02 16.14 -53.23
CA ARG A 383 -31.47 16.08 -53.48
C ARG A 383 -32.02 17.44 -53.89
N LYS A 384 -31.69 18.52 -53.18
CA LYS A 384 -32.13 19.89 -53.53
C LYS A 384 -31.63 20.32 -54.90
N VAL A 385 -30.39 20.01 -55.25
CA VAL A 385 -29.81 20.28 -56.58
C VAL A 385 -30.56 19.51 -57.66
N ARG A 386 -30.78 18.19 -57.47
CA ARG A 386 -31.52 17.34 -58.42
C ARG A 386 -32.97 17.76 -58.62
N ILE A 387 -33.64 18.26 -57.58
CA ILE A 387 -34.99 18.85 -57.69
C ILE A 387 -34.94 20.08 -58.60
N GLY A 388 -33.93 20.94 -58.46
CA GLY A 388 -33.70 22.10 -59.31
C GLY A 388 -33.40 21.72 -60.77
N ASP A 389 -32.57 20.72 -60.99
CA ASP A 389 -32.20 20.23 -62.32
C ASP A 389 -33.40 19.60 -63.04
N LEU A 390 -34.21 18.80 -62.34
CA LEU A 390 -35.45 18.24 -62.86
C LEU A 390 -36.43 19.35 -63.29
N LEU A 391 -36.64 20.37 -62.45
CA LEU A 391 -37.47 21.53 -62.82
C LEU A 391 -36.92 22.29 -64.02
N SER A 392 -35.61 22.44 -64.10
CA SER A 392 -34.92 23.11 -65.21
C SER A 392 -35.07 22.33 -66.52
N ALA A 393 -34.99 21.01 -66.46
CA ALA A 393 -35.21 20.11 -67.60
C ALA A 393 -36.69 20.17 -68.05
N LEU A 394 -37.64 20.17 -67.12
CA LEU A 394 -39.07 20.25 -67.41
C LEU A 394 -39.47 21.62 -67.99
N ARG A 395 -38.85 22.72 -67.53
CA ARG A 395 -39.03 24.08 -68.11
C ARG A 395 -38.59 24.22 -69.56
N ARG A 396 -37.75 23.31 -70.08
CA ARG A 396 -37.36 23.29 -71.51
C ARG A 396 -38.42 22.66 -72.40
N SER A 397 -39.44 22.00 -71.83
CA SER A 397 -40.58 21.48 -72.58
C SER A 397 -41.61 22.58 -72.87
N ARG A 398 -42.01 22.74 -74.14
CA ARG A 398 -43.04 23.70 -74.56
C ARG A 398 -44.40 23.43 -73.91
N ALA A 399 -44.76 22.16 -73.70
CA ALA A 399 -46.02 21.75 -73.07
C ALA A 399 -46.11 22.19 -71.60
N PHE A 400 -44.97 22.27 -70.91
CA PHE A 400 -44.93 22.65 -69.50
C PHE A 400 -45.06 24.17 -69.33
N GLN A 401 -44.48 24.99 -70.21
CA GLN A 401 -44.48 26.45 -70.04
C GLN A 401 -45.86 27.12 -70.14
N GLU A 402 -46.78 26.60 -70.96
CA GLU A 402 -48.12 27.22 -71.12
C GLU A 402 -49.00 27.12 -69.87
N GLU A 403 -48.81 26.09 -69.03
CA GLU A 403 -49.61 25.88 -67.82
C GLU A 403 -48.88 26.21 -66.50
N TYR A 404 -47.55 26.42 -66.55
CA TYR A 404 -46.67 26.53 -65.37
C TYR A 404 -46.91 27.78 -64.50
N ASP A 405 -46.98 28.98 -65.09
CA ASP A 405 -47.05 30.25 -64.32
C ASP A 405 -48.38 30.41 -63.56
N GLY A 406 -49.45 29.81 -64.09
CA GLY A 406 -50.78 29.83 -63.46
C GLY A 406 -50.99 28.76 -62.38
N LEU A 407 -50.16 27.71 -62.33
CA LEU A 407 -50.32 26.57 -61.41
C LEU A 407 -49.82 26.92 -59.99
N TRP A 408 -48.59 27.45 -59.89
CA TRP A 408 -47.92 27.69 -58.62
C TRP A 408 -48.48 28.89 -57.85
N SER A 409 -48.91 29.93 -58.57
CA SER A 409 -49.63 31.07 -58.00
C SER A 409 -50.96 30.66 -57.35
N LYS A 410 -51.66 29.66 -57.92
CA LYS A 410 -52.93 29.12 -57.38
C LYS A 410 -52.72 28.15 -56.21
N LEU A 411 -51.59 27.44 -56.18
CA LEU A 411 -51.20 26.56 -55.07
C LEU A 411 -50.54 27.32 -53.90
N GLY A 412 -50.15 28.58 -54.11
CA GLY A 412 -49.51 29.43 -53.10
C GLY A 412 -48.08 29.03 -52.77
N VAL A 413 -47.38 28.39 -53.71
CA VAL A 413 -46.02 27.85 -53.52
C VAL A 413 -45.02 28.71 -54.29
N GLY A 414 -44.31 29.58 -53.56
CA GLY A 414 -43.37 30.53 -54.14
C GLY A 414 -41.93 30.03 -54.26
N ASP A 415 -41.56 29.01 -53.51
CA ASP A 415 -40.19 28.48 -53.49
C ASP A 415 -39.98 27.42 -54.59
N LEU A 416 -38.90 27.57 -55.36
CA LEU A 416 -38.58 26.69 -56.49
C LEU A 416 -38.35 25.24 -56.02
N ALA A 417 -37.75 25.01 -54.85
CA ALA A 417 -37.53 23.65 -54.36
C ALA A 417 -38.86 22.99 -53.95
N ASP A 418 -39.77 23.75 -53.33
CA ASP A 418 -41.11 23.27 -52.97
C ASP A 418 -41.98 22.93 -54.19
N GLN A 419 -41.86 23.71 -55.27
CA GLN A 419 -42.53 23.42 -56.55
C GLN A 419 -42.06 22.09 -57.15
N GLY A 420 -40.74 21.87 -57.18
CA GLY A 420 -40.16 20.65 -57.73
C GLY A 420 -40.50 19.42 -56.90
N ARG A 421 -40.56 19.57 -55.57
CA ARG A 421 -40.98 18.51 -54.65
C ARG A 421 -42.43 18.07 -54.87
N LEU A 422 -43.36 19.03 -54.97
CA LEU A 422 -44.78 18.73 -55.21
C LEU A 422 -45.01 18.05 -56.57
N LEU A 423 -44.25 18.45 -57.58
CA LEU A 423 -44.31 17.84 -58.91
C LEU A 423 -43.71 16.41 -58.92
N ALA A 424 -42.56 16.22 -58.27
CA ALA A 424 -41.93 14.90 -58.10
C ALA A 424 -42.84 13.94 -57.29
N ASP A 425 -43.50 14.41 -56.24
CA ASP A 425 -44.48 13.67 -55.43
C ASP A 425 -45.66 13.16 -56.27
N GLU A 426 -46.26 14.00 -57.11
CA GLU A 426 -47.39 13.58 -57.97
C GLU A 426 -46.93 12.63 -59.09
N MET A 427 -45.75 12.87 -59.67
CA MET A 427 -45.12 11.96 -60.65
C MET A 427 -44.75 10.59 -60.06
N ARG A 428 -44.68 10.44 -58.73
CA ARG A 428 -44.55 9.15 -58.03
C ARG A 428 -45.85 8.38 -57.85
N GLY A 429 -47.02 9.00 -58.08
CA GLY A 429 -48.31 8.32 -58.02
C GLY A 429 -48.76 8.03 -56.59
N ALA A 430 -48.52 8.95 -55.66
CA ALA A 430 -49.00 8.84 -54.29
C ALA A 430 -50.54 8.79 -54.25
N GLN A 431 -51.12 7.60 -54.10
CA GLN A 431 -52.57 7.34 -54.15
C GLN A 431 -53.37 7.81 -52.92
N GLY A 432 -52.93 8.81 -52.18
CA GLY A 432 -53.60 9.26 -50.95
C GLY A 432 -54.13 10.69 -51.02
N GLU A 433 -55.41 10.89 -51.36
CA GLU A 433 -56.05 12.23 -51.31
C GLU A 433 -56.04 12.85 -49.90
N THR A 434 -55.97 12.03 -48.84
CA THR A 434 -55.95 12.47 -47.44
C THR A 434 -54.57 12.96 -46.99
N GLU A 435 -53.49 12.35 -47.49
CA GLU A 435 -52.12 12.67 -47.10
C GLU A 435 -51.57 13.92 -47.80
N ALA A 436 -52.00 14.18 -49.04
CA ALA A 436 -51.66 15.40 -49.78
C ALA A 436 -52.31 16.66 -49.17
N LEU A 437 -53.57 16.55 -48.69
CA LEU A 437 -54.29 17.64 -48.04
C LEU A 437 -53.67 18.05 -46.68
N SER A 438 -53.15 17.08 -45.91
CA SER A 438 -52.47 17.35 -44.63
C SER A 438 -51.13 18.09 -44.78
N ARG A 439 -50.53 18.10 -45.98
CA ARG A 439 -49.21 18.70 -46.23
C ARG A 439 -49.29 20.14 -46.72
N ILE A 440 -50.38 20.51 -47.40
CA ILE A 440 -50.69 21.91 -47.80
C ILE A 440 -50.87 22.81 -46.56
N ALA A 441 -51.26 22.22 -45.43
CA ALA A 441 -51.30 22.85 -44.11
C ALA A 441 -50.00 23.55 -43.67
N ARG A 442 -48.83 23.16 -44.22
CA ARG A 442 -47.52 23.68 -43.79
C ARG A 442 -47.17 25.04 -44.38
N TYR A 443 -47.86 25.50 -45.43
CA TYR A 443 -47.63 26.79 -46.07
C TYR A 443 -48.37 27.94 -45.36
N ARG A 444 -47.96 29.18 -45.64
CA ARG A 444 -48.34 30.39 -44.87
C ARG A 444 -49.86 30.59 -44.71
N HIS A 445 -50.65 30.15 -45.69
CA HIS A 445 -52.12 30.19 -45.66
C HIS A 445 -52.78 28.95 -45.03
N GLY A 446 -52.10 27.79 -45.01
CA GLY A 446 -52.56 26.56 -44.37
C GLY A 446 -52.42 26.59 -42.84
N LYS A 447 -51.35 27.20 -42.31
CA LYS A 447 -51.19 27.45 -40.86
C LYS A 447 -52.30 28.34 -40.30
N ALA A 448 -52.71 29.36 -41.06
CA ALA A 448 -53.82 30.24 -40.67
C ALA A 448 -55.15 29.46 -40.63
N ALA A 449 -55.44 28.63 -41.64
CA ALA A 449 -56.66 27.82 -41.66
C ALA A 449 -56.73 26.79 -40.52
N LEU A 450 -55.61 26.12 -40.20
CA LEU A 450 -55.54 25.14 -39.11
C LEU A 450 -55.53 25.76 -37.71
N ALA A 451 -54.84 26.90 -37.52
CA ALA A 451 -54.92 27.65 -36.28
C ALA A 451 -56.35 28.13 -36.02
N THR A 452 -57.05 28.59 -37.06
CA THR A 452 -58.45 29.03 -36.94
C THR A 452 -59.38 27.84 -36.66
N ALA A 453 -59.16 26.68 -37.30
CA ALA A 453 -59.91 25.46 -37.01
C ALA A 453 -59.65 24.91 -35.60
N ALA A 454 -58.42 24.97 -35.10
CA ALA A 454 -58.07 24.55 -33.75
C ALA A 454 -58.67 25.49 -32.68
N VAL A 455 -58.65 26.81 -32.90
CA VAL A 455 -59.31 27.79 -32.02
C VAL A 455 -60.83 27.58 -32.02
N VAL A 456 -61.43 27.28 -33.17
CA VAL A 456 -62.84 26.92 -33.32
C VAL A 456 -63.19 25.64 -32.55
N LEU A 457 -62.33 24.63 -32.62
CA LEU A 457 -62.55 23.34 -31.96
C LEU A 457 -62.39 23.46 -30.43
N VAL A 458 -61.37 24.18 -29.96
CA VAL A 458 -61.13 24.45 -28.53
C VAL A 458 -62.23 25.33 -27.95
N ALA A 459 -62.70 26.36 -28.67
CA ALA A 459 -63.82 27.20 -28.26
C ALA A 459 -65.14 26.40 -28.21
N GLY A 460 -65.37 25.50 -29.17
CA GLY A 460 -66.54 24.63 -29.19
C GLY A 460 -66.56 23.64 -28.01
N VAL A 461 -65.43 23.01 -27.71
CA VAL A 461 -65.30 22.06 -26.60
C VAL A 461 -65.40 22.77 -25.24
N ALA A 462 -64.77 23.93 -25.08
CA ALA A 462 -64.89 24.73 -23.86
C ALA A 462 -66.34 25.20 -23.62
N LEU A 463 -67.06 25.60 -24.67
CA LEU A 463 -68.45 26.06 -24.56
C LEU A 463 -69.42 24.92 -24.18
N THR A 464 -69.15 23.68 -24.61
CA THR A 464 -69.96 22.51 -24.22
C THR A 464 -69.70 22.03 -22.79
N ALA A 465 -68.52 22.29 -22.24
CA ALA A 465 -68.16 21.86 -20.89
C ALA A 465 -68.70 22.79 -19.79
N LEU A 466 -69.00 24.05 -20.11
CA LEU A 466 -69.35 25.08 -19.13
C LEU A 466 -70.86 25.34 -18.94
N MET A 467 -71.74 24.89 -19.85
CA MET A 467 -73.19 25.16 -19.75
C MET A 467 -74.04 23.99 -20.30
N PRO A 468 -74.94 23.36 -19.53
CA PRO A 468 -75.72 22.20 -19.98
C PRO A 468 -76.88 22.48 -20.96
N ASP A 469 -77.33 23.73 -21.12
CA ASP A 469 -78.49 24.08 -21.99
C ASP A 469 -78.12 24.95 -23.19
N VAL A 470 -77.42 24.35 -24.16
CA VAL A 470 -76.81 25.01 -25.34
C VAL A 470 -77.79 25.27 -26.49
N LYS A 471 -79.06 24.83 -26.40
CA LYS A 471 -79.99 24.83 -27.55
C LYS A 471 -80.37 26.22 -28.08
N ALA A 472 -80.28 27.28 -27.27
CA ALA A 472 -80.65 28.64 -27.71
C ALA A 472 -79.49 29.43 -28.35
N TRP A 473 -78.22 29.09 -28.05
CA TRP A 473 -77.06 29.87 -28.50
C TRP A 473 -76.49 29.40 -29.85
N LEU A 474 -76.80 28.16 -30.27
CA LEU A 474 -76.38 27.60 -31.56
C LEU A 474 -76.86 28.40 -32.78
N ALA A 475 -77.96 29.16 -32.65
CA ALA A 475 -78.46 30.01 -33.72
C ALA A 475 -77.61 31.28 -33.94
N GLY A 476 -76.95 31.81 -32.89
CA GLY A 476 -76.10 33.01 -32.97
C GLY A 476 -74.66 32.72 -33.42
N VAL A 477 -74.13 31.56 -33.03
CA VAL A 477 -72.77 31.12 -33.38
C VAL A 477 -72.64 30.80 -34.88
N GLY A 478 -73.72 30.33 -35.51
CA GLY A 478 -73.75 30.04 -36.95
C GLY A 478 -73.34 31.23 -37.84
N ALA A 479 -73.62 32.47 -37.44
CA ALA A 479 -73.37 33.66 -38.27
C ALA A 479 -71.87 34.02 -38.42
N VAL A 480 -71.02 33.66 -37.46
CA VAL A 480 -69.57 33.90 -37.52
C VAL A 480 -68.82 32.70 -38.11
N PHE A 481 -69.36 31.48 -37.92
CA PHE A 481 -68.73 30.24 -38.34
C PHE A 481 -68.99 29.90 -39.82
N VAL A 482 -70.16 30.26 -40.36
CA VAL A 482 -70.48 30.01 -41.77
C VAL A 482 -69.52 30.74 -42.73
N PRO A 483 -69.19 32.03 -42.56
CA PRO A 483 -68.22 32.71 -43.43
C PRO A 483 -66.83 32.06 -43.36
N LEU A 484 -66.32 31.78 -42.17
CA LEU A 484 -65.01 31.15 -41.97
C LEU A 484 -64.93 29.73 -42.55
N ALA A 485 -65.98 28.94 -42.39
CA ALA A 485 -66.10 27.62 -43.00
C ALA A 485 -66.19 27.72 -44.53
N THR A 486 -66.92 28.71 -45.08
CA THR A 486 -67.01 28.91 -46.54
C THR A 486 -65.70 29.39 -47.16
N THR A 487 -64.93 30.25 -46.49
CA THR A 487 -63.59 30.66 -46.95
C THR A 487 -62.60 29.49 -46.90
N GLY A 488 -62.69 28.67 -45.84
CA GLY A 488 -61.94 27.41 -45.73
C GLY A 488 -62.29 26.41 -46.83
N LEU A 489 -63.58 26.21 -47.13
CA LEU A 489 -64.07 25.35 -48.22
C LEU A 489 -63.68 25.89 -49.60
N ALA A 490 -63.68 27.21 -49.81
CA ALA A 490 -63.24 27.83 -51.06
C ALA A 490 -61.73 27.66 -51.29
N MET A 491 -60.91 27.80 -50.25
CA MET A 491 -59.47 27.52 -50.28
C MET A 491 -59.17 26.04 -50.55
N VAL A 492 -59.93 25.13 -49.94
CA VAL A 492 -59.85 23.69 -50.23
C VAL A 492 -60.30 23.37 -51.66
N GLY A 493 -61.29 24.09 -52.19
CA GLY A 493 -61.74 23.98 -53.58
C GLY A 493 -60.68 24.44 -54.58
N LEU A 494 -60.01 25.56 -54.30
CA LEU A 494 -58.88 26.06 -55.11
C LEU A 494 -57.67 25.10 -55.06
N ALA A 495 -57.35 24.57 -53.88
CA ALA A 495 -56.30 23.56 -53.70
C ALA A 495 -56.62 22.26 -54.46
N ARG A 496 -57.87 21.78 -54.40
CA ARG A 496 -58.33 20.59 -55.17
C ARG A 496 -58.28 20.82 -56.67
N ALA A 497 -58.64 22.01 -57.15
CA ALA A 497 -58.55 22.36 -58.57
C ALA A 497 -57.09 22.45 -59.04
N GLY A 498 -56.20 23.00 -58.21
CA GLY A 498 -54.75 23.03 -58.47
C GLY A 498 -54.14 21.63 -58.49
N LEU A 499 -54.45 20.78 -57.51
CA LEU A 499 -54.00 19.37 -57.44
C LEU A 499 -54.52 18.52 -58.61
N ARG A 500 -55.77 18.71 -59.05
CA ARG A 500 -56.30 18.02 -60.24
C ARG A 500 -55.55 18.41 -61.51
N ARG A 501 -55.21 19.69 -61.68
CA ARG A 501 -54.40 20.15 -62.83
C ARG A 501 -52.98 19.62 -62.74
N LEU A 502 -52.37 19.63 -61.54
CA LEU A 502 -51.04 19.07 -61.31
C LEU A 502 -51.00 17.55 -61.60
N ARG A 503 -52.07 16.82 -61.28
CA ARG A 503 -52.27 15.41 -61.67
C ARG A 503 -52.32 15.20 -63.18
N VAL A 504 -53.20 15.94 -63.87
CA VAL A 504 -53.34 15.87 -65.33
C VAL A 504 -52.02 16.20 -66.02
N LEU A 505 -51.33 17.25 -65.55
CA LEU A 505 -50.01 17.64 -66.03
C LEU A 505 -48.95 16.55 -65.76
N ALA A 506 -48.94 15.94 -64.57
CA ALA A 506 -48.01 14.86 -64.23
C ALA A 506 -48.26 13.58 -65.06
N GLU A 507 -49.51 13.30 -65.41
CA GLU A 507 -49.91 12.14 -66.21
C GLU A 507 -49.61 12.33 -67.70
N ASP A 508 -49.81 13.54 -68.22
CA ASP A 508 -49.44 13.93 -69.59
C ASP A 508 -47.91 13.98 -69.76
N LEU A 509 -47.19 14.52 -68.75
CA LEU A 509 -45.73 14.51 -68.74
C LEU A 509 -45.18 13.08 -68.71
N ARG A 510 -45.72 12.17 -67.88
CA ARG A 510 -45.28 10.74 -67.84
C ARG A 510 -45.33 10.05 -69.21
N GLY A 511 -46.25 10.45 -70.10
CA GLY A 511 -46.38 9.91 -71.45
C GLY A 511 -45.45 10.53 -72.50
N GLY A 512 -44.85 11.69 -72.23
CA GLY A 512 -44.09 12.49 -73.20
C GLY A 512 -42.77 13.09 -72.70
N LEU A 513 -42.17 12.55 -71.62
CA LEU A 513 -40.90 13.06 -71.09
C LEU A 513 -39.78 13.00 -72.13
N VAL A 514 -39.06 14.12 -72.28
CA VAL A 514 -37.76 14.16 -72.98
C VAL A 514 -36.76 13.30 -72.20
N GLU A 515 -35.91 12.52 -72.89
CA GLU A 515 -34.95 11.58 -72.26
C GLU A 515 -34.15 12.21 -71.09
N GLY A 516 -33.77 13.49 -71.21
CA GLY A 516 -33.06 14.22 -70.15
C GLY A 516 -33.85 14.40 -68.84
N ALA A 517 -35.18 14.55 -68.90
CA ALA A 517 -36.02 14.68 -67.70
C ALA A 517 -36.25 13.33 -67.00
N GLN A 518 -36.28 12.22 -67.75
CA GLN A 518 -36.34 10.87 -67.18
C GLN A 518 -35.06 10.52 -66.41
N GLN A 519 -33.89 10.91 -66.94
CA GLN A 519 -32.61 10.69 -66.27
C GLN A 519 -32.52 11.44 -64.94
N GLU A 520 -32.93 12.71 -64.90
CA GLU A 520 -32.92 13.49 -63.65
C GLU A 520 -33.94 12.97 -62.62
N LEU A 521 -35.10 12.44 -63.07
CA LEU A 521 -36.07 11.81 -62.17
C LEU A 521 -35.52 10.53 -61.51
N LEU A 522 -34.78 9.71 -62.26
CA LEU A 522 -34.11 8.53 -61.71
C LEU A 522 -32.99 8.91 -60.75
N ALA A 523 -32.21 9.96 -61.09
CA ALA A 523 -31.16 10.48 -60.22
C ALA A 523 -31.73 11.04 -58.90
N LEU A 524 -32.86 11.75 -58.96
CA LEU A 524 -33.55 12.26 -57.77
C LEU A 524 -34.05 11.13 -56.86
N ARG A 525 -34.65 10.07 -57.43
CA ARG A 525 -35.09 8.90 -56.65
C ARG A 525 -33.94 8.20 -55.94
N LYS A 526 -32.78 8.13 -56.61
CA LYS A 526 -31.57 7.56 -56.02
C LYS A 526 -31.10 8.42 -54.83
N ALA A 527 -31.01 9.74 -55.00
CA ALA A 527 -30.61 10.65 -53.93
C ALA A 527 -31.57 10.61 -52.71
N GLU A 528 -32.88 10.50 -52.93
CA GLU A 528 -33.85 10.35 -51.84
C GLU A 528 -33.71 9.01 -51.10
N ALA A 529 -33.46 7.91 -51.81
CA ALA A 529 -33.21 6.62 -51.20
C ALA A 529 -31.91 6.63 -50.38
N ASP A 530 -30.85 7.25 -50.90
CA ASP A 530 -29.56 7.37 -50.22
C ASP A 530 -29.68 8.20 -48.93
N GLU A 531 -30.49 9.28 -48.92
CA GLU A 531 -30.79 10.06 -47.72
C GLU A 531 -31.55 9.24 -46.67
N GLN A 532 -32.62 8.53 -47.06
CA GLN A 532 -33.39 7.70 -46.13
C GLN A 532 -32.56 6.57 -45.50
N ILE A 533 -31.69 5.94 -46.30
CA ILE A 533 -30.76 4.92 -45.80
C ILE A 533 -29.80 5.52 -44.77
N ALA A 534 -29.24 6.69 -45.03
CA ALA A 534 -28.34 7.37 -44.10
C ALA A 534 -29.05 7.81 -42.80
N GLU A 535 -30.29 8.28 -42.88
CA GLU A 535 -31.12 8.62 -41.72
C GLU A 535 -31.42 7.40 -40.83
N GLN A 536 -31.77 6.26 -41.44
CA GLN A 536 -32.00 5.01 -40.71
C GLN A 536 -30.72 4.53 -40.00
N GLN A 537 -29.58 4.58 -40.68
CA GLN A 537 -28.27 4.23 -40.10
C GLN A 537 -27.92 5.14 -38.91
N LEU A 538 -28.20 6.46 -39.00
CA LEU A 538 -27.95 7.38 -37.89
C LEU A 538 -28.85 7.09 -36.68
N ALA A 539 -30.13 6.78 -36.90
CA ALA A 539 -31.06 6.47 -35.81
C ALA A 539 -30.63 5.21 -35.03
N GLU A 540 -30.11 4.20 -35.73
CA GLU A 540 -29.56 2.99 -35.12
C GLU A 540 -28.33 3.30 -34.26
N VAL A 541 -27.38 4.08 -34.78
CA VAL A 541 -26.16 4.46 -34.05
C VAL A 541 -26.48 5.33 -32.82
N VAL A 542 -27.42 6.28 -32.93
CA VAL A 542 -27.84 7.13 -31.80
C VAL A 542 -28.48 6.31 -30.68
N THR A 543 -29.32 5.34 -31.05
CA THR A 543 -29.93 4.42 -30.08
C THR A 543 -28.85 3.61 -29.34
N ARG A 544 -27.86 3.11 -30.09
CA ARG A 544 -26.71 2.38 -29.54
C ARG A 544 -25.85 3.24 -28.61
N ILE A 545 -25.60 4.51 -28.95
CA ILE A 545 -24.90 5.47 -28.07
C ILE A 545 -25.68 5.69 -26.77
N GLY A 546 -27.01 5.82 -26.85
CA GLY A 546 -27.87 5.97 -25.67
C GLY A 546 -27.80 4.76 -24.73
N GLU A 547 -27.78 3.56 -25.30
CA GLU A 547 -27.64 2.31 -24.54
C GLU A 547 -26.25 2.16 -23.88
N LEU A 548 -25.18 2.48 -24.60
CA LEU A 548 -23.81 2.50 -24.08
C LEU A 548 -23.61 3.56 -22.98
N GLY A 549 -24.21 4.74 -23.14
CA GLY A 549 -24.16 5.82 -22.15
C GLY A 549 -24.82 5.43 -20.83
N ARG A 550 -25.93 4.69 -20.88
CA ARG A 550 -26.60 4.16 -19.68
C ARG A 550 -25.73 3.15 -18.92
N GLN A 551 -24.91 2.38 -19.62
CA GLN A 551 -23.97 1.42 -19.01
C GLN A 551 -22.74 2.08 -18.38
N LEU A 552 -22.43 3.34 -18.72
CA LEU A 552 -21.24 4.06 -18.26
C LEU A 552 -21.44 4.87 -16.96
N THR A 553 -22.66 4.94 -16.43
CA THR A 553 -23.01 5.84 -15.32
C THR A 553 -23.04 5.08 -13.99
N GLU A 554 -21.87 4.90 -13.36
CA GLU A 554 -21.67 4.78 -11.90
C GLU A 554 -20.21 4.42 -11.58
N LEU A 555 -19.48 5.28 -10.85
CA LEU A 555 -18.34 4.88 -10.01
C LEU A 555 -18.08 5.99 -8.96
N THR A 556 -18.33 5.64 -7.70
CA THR A 556 -17.96 6.40 -6.49
C THR A 556 -16.45 6.65 -6.45
N PRO A 557 -15.97 7.81 -5.98
CA PRO A 557 -14.53 8.16 -5.94
C PRO A 557 -13.62 7.08 -5.32
N GLY A 558 -14.07 6.39 -4.26
CA GLY A 558 -13.29 5.33 -3.61
C GLY A 558 -12.94 4.16 -4.53
N ARG A 559 -13.83 3.75 -5.44
CA ARG A 559 -13.55 2.67 -6.40
C ARG A 559 -12.48 3.04 -7.43
N ARG A 560 -12.30 4.34 -7.74
CA ARG A 560 -11.27 4.81 -8.69
C ARG A 560 -9.85 4.72 -8.12
N LEU A 561 -9.70 4.90 -6.81
CA LEU A 561 -8.41 4.71 -6.14
C LEU A 561 -8.03 3.23 -6.11
N TYR A 562 -8.94 2.36 -5.66
CA TYR A 562 -8.68 0.91 -5.61
C TYR A 562 -8.42 0.32 -7.00
N ALA A 563 -9.14 0.81 -8.01
CA ALA A 563 -8.92 0.51 -9.43
C ALA A 563 -7.47 0.81 -9.87
N PHE A 564 -7.02 2.03 -9.61
CA PHE A 564 -5.68 2.49 -9.97
C PHE A 564 -4.59 1.69 -9.22
N LEU A 565 -4.77 1.44 -7.92
CA LEU A 565 -3.84 0.64 -7.12
C LEU A 565 -3.74 -0.80 -7.65
N ALA A 566 -4.86 -1.42 -8.03
CA ALA A 566 -4.89 -2.78 -8.57
C ALA A 566 -4.26 -2.91 -9.96
N GLU A 567 -4.38 -1.88 -10.82
CA GLU A 567 -3.71 -1.83 -12.12
C GLU A 567 -2.19 -1.72 -11.95
N ARG A 568 -1.73 -0.89 -11.00
CA ARG A 568 -0.30 -0.66 -10.74
C ARG A 568 0.39 -1.78 -9.96
N SER A 569 -0.31 -2.46 -9.04
CA SER A 569 0.24 -3.61 -8.31
C SER A 569 0.44 -4.87 -9.18
N ARG A 570 0.07 -4.82 -10.46
CA ARG A 570 0.15 -5.94 -11.42
C ARG A 570 1.13 -5.69 -12.56
N GLY A 571 1.59 -4.44 -12.74
CA GLY A 571 2.36 -4.05 -13.91
C GLY A 571 3.81 -4.50 -13.83
N GLU A 572 4.28 -5.30 -14.79
CA GLU A 572 5.71 -5.54 -15.04
C GLU A 572 6.45 -4.31 -15.61
N ASP A 573 5.75 -3.17 -15.73
CA ASP A 573 6.18 -1.93 -16.40
C ASP A 573 7.46 -1.32 -15.82
N TYR A 574 7.83 -1.69 -14.60
CA TYR A 574 9.00 -1.14 -13.92
C TYR A 574 10.32 -1.87 -14.25
N ARG A 575 10.30 -2.89 -15.14
CA ARG A 575 11.51 -3.62 -15.59
C ARG A 575 12.30 -2.93 -16.72
N GLY A 576 11.91 -1.73 -17.16
CA GLY A 576 12.59 -0.98 -18.24
C GLY A 576 13.50 0.16 -17.75
N ASN A 577 14.73 0.25 -18.29
CA ASN A 577 15.77 1.19 -17.80
C ASN A 577 15.70 2.64 -18.36
N LEU A 578 14.74 3.00 -19.20
CA LEU A 578 14.61 4.38 -19.73
C LEU A 578 13.18 4.89 -19.55
N GLY A 579 13.01 5.89 -18.68
CA GLY A 579 11.72 6.54 -18.38
C GLY A 579 11.10 6.20 -17.01
N LEU A 580 11.63 5.20 -16.31
CA LEU A 580 11.12 4.65 -15.05
C LEU A 580 10.76 5.70 -13.99
N ILE A 581 11.69 6.63 -13.71
CA ILE A 581 11.50 7.68 -12.71
C ILE A 581 10.34 8.61 -13.11
N SER A 582 10.19 8.91 -14.41
CA SER A 582 9.11 9.78 -14.86
C SER A 582 7.74 9.08 -14.85
N THR A 583 7.71 7.77 -15.08
CA THR A 583 6.49 6.95 -14.93
C THR A 583 6.07 6.86 -13.47
N ILE A 584 6.99 6.48 -12.57
CA ILE A 584 6.73 6.39 -11.13
C ILE A 584 6.26 7.73 -10.56
N ARG A 585 6.92 8.84 -10.95
CA ARG A 585 6.52 10.18 -10.51
C ARG A 585 5.09 10.51 -10.95
N LYS A 586 4.74 10.26 -12.23
CA LYS A 586 3.38 10.46 -12.74
C LYS A 586 2.35 9.61 -12.01
N ASP A 587 2.73 8.38 -11.63
CA ASP A 587 1.85 7.48 -10.89
C ASP A 587 1.62 7.94 -9.46
N PHE A 588 2.64 8.48 -8.78
CA PHE A 588 2.47 9.13 -7.48
C PHE A 588 1.68 10.44 -7.59
N GLU A 589 1.90 11.28 -8.61
CA GLU A 589 1.09 12.47 -8.87
C GLU A 589 -0.40 12.11 -9.02
N LYS A 590 -0.69 11.03 -9.78
CA LYS A 590 -2.05 10.53 -9.97
C LYS A 590 -2.63 9.92 -8.69
N LEU A 591 -1.83 9.20 -7.90
CA LEU A 591 -2.23 8.69 -6.58
C LEU A 591 -2.66 9.83 -5.66
N VAL A 592 -1.82 10.86 -5.52
CA VAL A 592 -2.10 12.04 -4.70
C VAL A 592 -3.35 12.77 -5.18
N ALA A 593 -3.53 12.93 -6.49
CA ALA A 593 -4.73 13.56 -7.07
C ALA A 593 -6.02 12.77 -6.78
N LEU A 594 -5.98 11.43 -6.88
CA LEU A 594 -7.12 10.56 -6.56
C LEU A 594 -7.47 10.58 -5.07
N MET A 595 -6.47 10.75 -4.20
CA MET A 595 -6.64 10.81 -2.74
C MET A 595 -7.07 12.19 -2.23
N SER A 596 -6.68 13.26 -2.93
CA SER A 596 -7.00 14.65 -2.57
C SER A 596 -8.32 15.16 -3.17
N ALA A 597 -8.99 14.34 -4.01
CA ALA A 597 -10.23 14.72 -4.67
C ALA A 597 -11.34 14.98 -3.63
N PRO A 598 -12.02 16.15 -3.67
CA PRO A 598 -13.12 16.44 -2.76
C PRO A 598 -14.26 15.45 -2.94
N VAL A 599 -14.74 14.92 -1.82
CA VAL A 599 -15.95 14.09 -1.76
C VAL A 599 -17.13 15.00 -2.13
N ALA A 600 -17.93 14.61 -3.11
CA ALA A 600 -19.04 15.42 -3.59
C ALA A 600 -20.08 15.65 -2.48
N ASP A 601 -20.61 16.88 -2.39
CA ASP A 601 -21.61 17.26 -1.39
C ASP A 601 -22.82 16.31 -1.41
N GLY A 602 -23.06 15.64 -0.28
CA GLY A 602 -24.21 14.75 -0.06
C GLY A 602 -23.89 13.30 0.30
N GLU A 603 -22.62 12.87 0.18
CA GLU A 603 -22.16 11.60 0.74
C GLU A 603 -21.29 11.87 1.97
N GLU A 604 -21.63 11.28 3.13
CA GLU A 604 -20.73 11.16 4.30
C GLU A 604 -19.55 10.19 3.98
N GLY A 605 -18.88 10.40 2.84
CA GLY A 605 -17.70 9.66 2.45
C GLY A 605 -16.49 10.22 3.18
N THR A 606 -15.98 9.49 4.16
CA THR A 606 -14.63 9.71 4.68
C THR A 606 -13.62 9.66 3.52
N ARG A 607 -12.60 10.54 3.54
CA ARG A 607 -11.48 10.42 2.59
C ARG A 607 -10.99 8.97 2.60
N PRO A 608 -10.77 8.33 1.45
CA PRO A 608 -10.43 6.90 1.41
C PRO A 608 -9.09 6.60 2.11
N LEU A 609 -8.24 7.61 2.31
CA LEU A 609 -6.98 7.57 3.02
C LEU A 609 -6.49 9.02 3.29
N ASP A 610 -5.96 9.30 4.49
CA ASP A 610 -5.45 10.63 4.84
C ASP A 610 -3.93 10.76 4.72
N ARG A 611 -3.19 9.66 4.94
CA ARG A 611 -1.72 9.69 5.07
C ARG A 611 -1.07 8.34 4.78
N ILE A 612 0.13 8.35 4.21
CA ILE A 612 0.95 7.14 4.00
C ILE A 612 2.21 7.25 4.85
N VAL A 613 2.46 6.26 5.71
CA VAL A 613 3.68 6.14 6.51
C VAL A 613 4.54 5.02 5.91
N LEU A 614 5.71 5.37 5.38
CA LEU A 614 6.68 4.45 4.79
C LEU A 614 7.81 4.17 5.79
N TYR A 615 7.99 2.92 6.18
CA TYR A 615 9.06 2.45 7.06
C TYR A 615 10.15 1.80 6.22
N ILE A 616 11.36 2.35 6.25
CA ILE A 616 12.55 1.84 5.54
C ILE A 616 13.53 1.30 6.57
N ASP A 617 13.84 0.01 6.49
CA ASP A 617 14.73 -0.68 7.44
C ASP A 617 15.90 -1.39 6.75
N ASP A 618 16.88 -1.84 7.54
CA ASP A 618 18.11 -2.54 7.13
C ASP A 618 18.99 -1.76 6.13
N LEU A 619 18.89 -0.42 6.14
CA LEU A 619 19.71 0.44 5.27
C LEU A 619 21.21 0.31 5.57
N ASP A 620 21.56 -0.03 6.81
CA ASP A 620 22.92 -0.28 7.27
C ASP A 620 23.53 -1.61 6.75
N ARG A 621 22.74 -2.46 6.08
CA ARG A 621 23.22 -3.65 5.37
C ARG A 621 23.46 -3.41 3.87
N CYS A 622 23.04 -2.26 3.35
CA CYS A 622 23.23 -1.89 1.95
C CYS A 622 24.64 -1.33 1.68
N SER A 623 25.11 -1.45 0.44
CA SER A 623 26.34 -0.80 -0.01
C SER A 623 26.22 0.74 0.01
N PRO A 624 27.33 1.49 0.11
CA PRO A 624 27.29 2.96 0.14
C PRO A 624 26.51 3.61 -1.01
N GLN A 625 26.60 3.05 -2.22
CA GLN A 625 25.86 3.58 -3.37
C GLN A 625 24.35 3.40 -3.20
N GLN A 626 23.93 2.20 -2.78
CA GLN A 626 22.51 1.90 -2.54
C GLN A 626 21.92 2.78 -1.43
N VAL A 627 22.69 3.05 -0.37
CA VAL A 627 22.26 3.97 0.70
C VAL A 627 21.92 5.34 0.14
N VAL A 628 22.76 5.87 -0.75
CA VAL A 628 22.52 7.16 -1.42
C VAL A 628 21.29 7.09 -2.32
N ASP A 629 21.15 6.01 -3.10
CA ASP A 629 20.00 5.82 -4.00
C ASP A 629 18.67 5.76 -3.20
N VAL A 630 18.65 5.11 -2.03
CA VAL A 630 17.50 5.12 -1.10
C VAL A 630 17.22 6.52 -0.59
N LEU A 631 18.22 7.28 -0.15
CA LEU A 631 18.01 8.64 0.32
C LEU A 631 17.50 9.58 -0.78
N GLN A 632 17.95 9.40 -2.02
CA GLN A 632 17.41 10.11 -3.19
C GLN A 632 15.94 9.72 -3.43
N ALA A 633 15.59 8.45 -3.25
CA ALA A 633 14.21 7.97 -3.30
C ALA A 633 13.31 8.61 -2.25
N VAL A 634 13.79 8.65 -1.01
CA VAL A 634 13.11 9.38 0.07
C VAL A 634 12.94 10.84 -0.31
N HIS A 635 13.98 11.52 -0.79
CA HIS A 635 13.90 12.93 -1.16
C HIS A 635 12.83 13.21 -2.24
N LEU A 636 12.68 12.35 -3.26
CA LEU A 636 11.61 12.52 -4.25
C LEU A 636 10.22 12.24 -3.67
N LEU A 637 10.07 11.28 -2.75
CA LEU A 637 8.79 11.04 -2.06
C LEU A 637 8.39 12.24 -1.20
N LEU A 638 9.36 12.93 -0.60
CA LEU A 638 9.17 14.20 0.10
C LEU A 638 8.84 15.38 -0.84
N ALA A 639 8.64 15.17 -2.14
CA ALA A 639 8.04 16.18 -3.01
C ALA A 639 6.50 16.13 -3.00
N PHE A 640 5.90 15.11 -2.38
CA PHE A 640 4.46 14.92 -2.33
C PHE A 640 3.93 15.10 -0.90
N ASP A 641 2.94 15.97 -0.71
CA ASP A 641 2.32 16.31 0.59
C ASP A 641 1.38 15.19 1.11
N LEU A 642 1.90 13.97 1.19
CA LEU A 642 1.16 12.77 1.57
C LEU A 642 1.98 11.78 2.40
N PHE A 643 3.31 11.80 2.22
CA PHE A 643 4.20 10.82 2.82
C PHE A 643 4.78 11.28 4.15
N VAL A 644 4.78 10.34 5.10
CA VAL A 644 5.69 10.32 6.23
C VAL A 644 6.68 9.19 5.98
N VAL A 645 7.97 9.46 6.05
CA VAL A 645 9.01 8.45 5.87
C VAL A 645 9.76 8.25 7.18
N VAL A 646 9.92 6.99 7.61
CA VAL A 646 10.69 6.60 8.79
C VAL A 646 11.84 5.71 8.33
N VAL A 647 13.09 6.13 8.54
CA VAL A 647 14.29 5.43 8.06
C VAL A 647 15.14 4.95 9.23
N GLY A 648 15.44 3.66 9.27
CA GLY A 648 16.26 3.01 10.29
C GLY A 648 17.68 2.79 9.80
N VAL A 649 18.68 3.36 10.48
CA VAL A 649 20.08 3.26 10.03
C VAL A 649 21.10 3.52 11.15
N ASP A 650 22.27 2.88 11.08
CA ASP A 650 23.42 3.26 11.92
C ASP A 650 23.99 4.61 11.42
N PRO A 651 24.06 5.65 12.27
CA PRO A 651 24.53 6.97 11.86
C PRO A 651 25.98 6.97 11.34
N ARG A 652 26.85 6.10 11.85
CA ARG A 652 28.25 6.00 11.40
C ARG A 652 28.33 5.43 9.99
N TRP A 653 27.51 4.42 9.70
CA TRP A 653 27.43 3.82 8.37
C TRP A 653 26.85 4.82 7.35
N LEU A 654 25.82 5.56 7.75
CA LEU A 654 25.18 6.58 6.93
C LEU A 654 26.16 7.69 6.54
N LEU A 655 26.82 8.30 7.54
CA LEU A 655 27.79 9.38 7.31
C LEU A 655 28.94 8.91 6.43
N ARG A 656 29.50 7.72 6.71
CA ARG A 656 30.56 7.11 5.90
C ARG A 656 30.12 6.88 4.45
N SER A 657 28.90 6.40 4.25
CA SER A 657 28.36 6.11 2.92
C SER A 657 28.24 7.39 2.09
N LEU A 658 27.75 8.46 2.71
CA LEU A 658 27.64 9.78 2.09
C LEU A 658 29.02 10.38 1.79
N SER A 659 29.95 10.38 2.75
CA SER A 659 31.32 10.88 2.52
C SER A 659 31.95 10.16 1.32
N THR A 660 31.89 8.83 1.29
CA THR A 660 32.48 8.03 0.19
C THR A 660 31.89 8.37 -1.18
N HIS A 661 30.58 8.69 -1.24
CA HIS A 661 29.92 9.04 -2.50
C HIS A 661 30.23 10.48 -2.94
N TYR A 662 30.19 11.43 -2.01
CA TYR A 662 30.48 12.83 -2.31
C TYR A 662 31.96 13.10 -2.56
N ASP A 663 32.88 12.40 -1.89
CA ASP A 663 34.32 12.50 -2.17
C ASP A 663 34.62 12.16 -3.64
N ARG A 664 33.93 11.16 -4.22
CA ARG A 664 34.07 10.82 -5.65
C ARG A 664 33.55 11.90 -6.60
N LEU A 665 32.48 12.61 -6.22
CA LEU A 665 31.91 13.72 -6.99
C LEU A 665 32.78 14.99 -6.86
N ILE A 666 33.30 15.26 -5.67
CA ILE A 666 34.17 16.40 -5.35
C ILE A 666 35.58 16.19 -5.94
N GLU A 667 36.12 14.97 -5.96
CA GLU A 667 37.40 14.66 -6.62
C GLU A 667 37.35 14.85 -8.14
N ALA A 668 36.17 14.66 -8.74
CA ALA A 668 35.92 14.78 -10.18
C ALA A 668 35.71 16.22 -10.65
N ASP A 669 35.35 17.16 -9.78
CA ASP A 669 35.03 18.55 -10.16
C ASP A 669 36.09 19.56 -9.69
N ALA A 670 36.87 20.08 -10.64
CA ALA A 670 37.98 21.01 -10.38
C ALA A 670 37.53 22.40 -9.91
N VAL A 671 36.26 22.78 -10.14
CA VAL A 671 35.70 24.09 -9.76
C VAL A 671 35.39 24.15 -8.26
N VAL A 672 34.91 23.05 -7.67
CA VAL A 672 34.57 22.97 -6.23
C VAL A 672 35.81 23.07 -5.33
N ARG A 673 36.99 22.65 -5.83
CA ARG A 673 38.28 22.81 -5.11
C ARG A 673 38.72 24.26 -4.94
N ALA A 674 38.23 25.20 -5.75
CA ALA A 674 38.74 26.57 -5.80
C ALA A 674 38.06 27.52 -4.80
N ASP A 675 36.82 27.24 -4.38
CA ASP A 675 36.00 28.18 -3.58
C ASP A 675 35.79 27.75 -2.11
N GLY A 676 36.40 26.66 -1.65
CA GLY A 676 36.33 26.23 -0.24
C GLY A 676 34.92 25.87 0.25
N TRP A 677 33.93 25.76 -0.65
CA TRP A 677 32.55 25.36 -0.35
C TRP A 677 32.48 23.84 -0.15
N HIS A 678 32.78 23.38 1.06
CA HIS A 678 32.63 21.99 1.45
C HIS A 678 31.18 21.72 1.87
N VAL A 679 30.35 21.20 0.97
CA VAL A 679 29.04 20.64 1.35
C VAL A 679 29.29 19.39 2.17
N THR A 680 28.80 19.36 3.40
CA THR A 680 29.05 18.25 4.31
C THR A 680 27.95 17.18 4.19
N PRO A 681 28.24 15.90 4.47
CA PRO A 681 27.22 14.86 4.55
C PRO A 681 26.06 15.22 5.48
N GLU A 682 26.34 15.97 6.55
CA GLU A 682 25.35 16.44 7.51
C GLU A 682 24.38 17.43 6.87
N ASP A 683 24.86 18.40 6.07
CA ASP A 683 24.00 19.38 5.37
C ASP A 683 23.04 18.68 4.38
N TYR A 684 23.49 17.56 3.81
CA TYR A 684 22.65 16.73 2.95
C TYR A 684 21.59 15.98 3.77
N LEU A 685 21.96 15.41 4.92
CA LEU A 685 21.01 14.72 5.80
C LEU A 685 19.97 15.66 6.39
N GLU A 686 20.35 16.88 6.78
CA GLU A 686 19.38 17.88 7.25
C GLU A 686 18.37 18.28 6.17
N LYS A 687 18.75 18.17 4.88
CA LYS A 687 17.80 18.38 3.76
C LYS A 687 16.74 17.29 3.65
N ILE A 688 17.05 16.08 4.10
CA ILE A 688 16.23 14.89 3.90
C ILE A 688 15.50 14.47 5.18
N LEU A 689 16.15 14.55 6.34
CA LEU A 689 15.63 14.07 7.62
C LEU A 689 15.19 15.27 8.49
N ASN A 690 13.90 15.35 8.78
CA ASN A 690 13.35 16.43 9.60
C ASN A 690 13.47 16.13 11.09
N ILE A 691 13.22 14.88 11.51
CA ILE A 691 13.28 14.46 12.91
C ILE A 691 14.29 13.33 13.04
N PRO A 692 15.55 13.62 13.41
CA PRO A 692 16.46 12.56 13.80
C PRO A 692 16.22 12.17 15.25
N LEU A 693 16.14 10.87 15.52
CA LEU A 693 15.98 10.29 16.85
C LEU A 693 17.02 9.19 17.03
N VAL A 694 17.93 9.38 17.97
CA VAL A 694 18.91 8.37 18.39
C VAL A 694 18.31 7.53 19.53
N LEU A 695 18.20 6.23 19.29
CA LEU A 695 17.67 5.28 20.26
C LEU A 695 18.59 5.21 21.50
N PRO A 696 17.99 5.12 22.71
CA PRO A 696 18.77 4.97 23.94
C PRO A 696 19.46 3.59 23.98
N ARG A 697 20.57 3.51 24.71
CA ARG A 697 21.05 2.20 25.20
C ARG A 697 20.01 1.62 26.15
N MET A 698 19.99 0.28 26.25
CA MET A 698 19.13 -0.42 27.20
C MET A 698 19.32 0.17 28.60
N PRO A 699 18.25 0.65 29.24
CA PRO A 699 18.35 1.23 30.57
C PRO A 699 18.60 0.18 31.64
N ALA A 700 19.07 0.64 32.81
CA ALA A 700 19.21 -0.22 33.97
C ALA A 700 17.87 -0.92 34.29
N GLY A 701 17.91 -2.23 34.51
CA GLY A 701 16.72 -3.06 34.76
C GLY A 701 15.97 -3.53 33.49
N SER A 702 16.21 -2.95 32.30
CA SER A 702 15.61 -3.47 31.06
C SER A 702 16.15 -4.83 30.66
N LEU A 703 17.43 -5.12 30.93
CA LEU A 703 17.98 -6.46 30.70
C LEU A 703 17.20 -7.50 31.50
N GLN A 704 16.90 -7.22 32.77
CA GLN A 704 16.12 -8.14 33.61
C GLN A 704 14.71 -8.34 33.04
N ARG A 705 14.02 -7.26 32.62
CA ARG A 705 12.70 -7.36 31.99
C ARG A 705 12.72 -8.14 30.68
N LEU A 706 13.73 -7.93 29.83
CA LEU A 706 13.92 -8.65 28.58
C LEU A 706 14.22 -10.14 28.82
N LEU A 707 15.05 -10.45 29.81
CA LEU A 707 15.36 -11.83 30.17
C LEU A 707 14.14 -12.54 30.76
N TRP A 708 13.32 -11.86 31.58
CA TRP A 708 12.06 -12.40 32.09
C TRP A 708 11.04 -12.57 30.99
N SER A 709 10.91 -11.59 30.08
CA SER A 709 9.99 -11.74 28.96
C SER A 709 10.42 -12.88 28.06
N MET A 710 11.72 -13.14 27.88
CA MET A 710 12.26 -14.33 27.20
C MET A 710 12.03 -15.65 27.95
N ALA A 711 11.67 -15.59 29.23
CA ALA A 711 11.53 -16.75 30.09
C ALA A 711 10.08 -17.06 30.54
N GLU A 712 9.14 -16.14 30.38
CA GLU A 712 7.72 -16.28 30.75
C GLU A 712 6.90 -17.05 29.69
N THR A 713 6.79 -18.37 29.80
CA THR A 713 5.88 -19.17 28.96
C THR A 713 4.50 -18.51 28.87
N PRO A 714 3.92 -18.26 27.67
CA PRO A 714 2.57 -17.73 27.56
C PRO A 714 1.62 -18.70 28.27
N ALA A 715 0.99 -18.24 29.36
CA ALA A 715 -0.09 -18.99 29.95
C ALA A 715 -1.19 -19.10 28.90
N VAL A 716 -1.47 -20.31 28.43
CA VAL A 716 -2.62 -20.64 27.60
C VAL A 716 -3.83 -19.99 28.24
N ALA A 717 -4.46 -19.06 27.53
CA ALA A 717 -5.69 -18.42 27.95
C ALA A 717 -6.78 -19.50 28.07
N GLU A 718 -6.93 -20.06 29.27
CA GLU A 718 -8.09 -20.86 29.62
C GLU A 718 -9.30 -19.92 29.68
N THR A 719 -10.16 -20.05 28.67
CA THR A 719 -11.51 -19.50 28.67
C THR A 719 -12.27 -19.99 29.89
N GLY A 720 -12.62 -19.05 30.77
CA GLY A 720 -13.77 -19.15 31.64
C GLY A 720 -13.48 -19.54 33.08
N GLU A 721 -13.08 -18.56 33.90
CA GLU A 721 -13.77 -18.29 35.17
C GLU A 721 -13.31 -16.94 35.74
N GLN A 722 -14.28 -16.11 36.11
CA GLN A 722 -14.06 -14.82 36.75
C GLN A 722 -13.19 -14.99 38.01
N ARG A 723 -12.04 -14.33 38.07
CA ARG A 723 -11.33 -14.10 39.34
C ARG A 723 -11.41 -12.63 39.75
N PRO A 724 -11.56 -12.34 41.05
CA PRO A 724 -12.02 -11.05 41.53
C PRO A 724 -10.88 -10.03 41.62
N THR A 725 -11.31 -8.77 41.51
CA THR A 725 -10.63 -7.52 41.82
C THR A 725 -9.50 -7.56 42.86
N ALA A 726 -8.41 -6.88 42.51
CA ALA A 726 -7.55 -6.02 43.35
C ALA A 726 -7.43 -6.36 44.84
N ARG A 727 -6.21 -6.73 45.25
CA ARG A 727 -5.72 -6.41 46.59
C ARG A 727 -4.37 -5.73 46.50
N ALA A 728 -4.32 -4.56 47.11
CA ALA A 728 -3.14 -3.82 47.48
C ALA A 728 -2.18 -4.72 48.28
N HIS A 729 -0.90 -4.65 47.92
CA HIS A 729 0.20 -4.85 48.86
C HIS A 729 1.11 -3.63 48.74
N ASP A 730 0.77 -2.60 49.50
CA ASP A 730 1.78 -1.83 50.22
C ASP A 730 2.37 -2.78 51.27
N GLU A 731 3.69 -2.97 51.23
CA GLU A 731 4.63 -2.73 52.34
C GLU A 731 5.99 -3.40 52.05
N GLU A 732 7.03 -2.57 52.13
CA GLU A 732 8.41 -2.92 52.45
C GLU A 732 9.16 -3.90 51.53
N THR A 733 9.70 -3.36 50.44
CA THR A 733 11.06 -3.74 50.04
C THR A 733 11.79 -2.50 49.55
N SER A 734 12.46 -1.82 50.47
CA SER A 734 13.43 -0.77 50.16
C SER A 734 14.57 -1.38 49.35
N VAL A 735 14.46 -1.36 48.03
CA VAL A 735 15.62 -1.41 47.16
C VAL A 735 16.33 -0.07 47.32
N VAL A 736 17.36 -0.08 48.16
CA VAL A 736 18.34 0.99 48.24
C VAL A 736 18.92 1.18 46.84
N THR A 737 18.43 2.18 46.13
CA THR A 737 19.06 2.71 44.93
C THR A 737 20.34 3.39 45.39
N PRO A 738 21.52 3.07 44.82
CA PRO A 738 22.66 3.96 44.98
C PRO A 738 22.29 5.26 44.27
N SER A 739 22.16 6.33 45.05
CA SER A 739 22.06 7.70 44.57
C SER A 739 23.17 7.99 43.54
N GLY A 740 22.81 8.56 42.39
CA GLY A 740 23.78 9.35 41.62
C GLY A 740 23.82 9.23 40.09
N VAL A 741 22.97 8.44 39.42
CA VAL A 741 22.86 8.53 37.94
C VAL A 741 21.40 8.47 37.53
N ALA A 742 20.82 9.62 37.19
CA ALA A 742 19.48 9.70 36.61
C ALA A 742 19.42 8.83 35.35
N ALA A 743 18.54 7.83 35.32
CA ALA A 743 18.31 7.03 34.13
C ALA A 743 17.93 7.94 32.96
N PRO A 744 18.47 7.73 31.75
CA PRO A 744 18.32 8.67 30.65
C PRO A 744 16.95 8.50 29.95
N HIS A 745 15.83 8.44 30.67
CA HIS A 745 14.50 8.44 30.04
C HIS A 745 13.90 9.85 30.01
N ILE A 746 13.10 10.13 28.99
CA ILE A 746 12.16 11.26 29.04
C ILE A 746 11.04 10.82 29.98
N PRO A 747 10.94 11.38 31.20
CA PRO A 747 9.92 10.96 32.16
C PRO A 747 8.55 11.36 31.63
N VAL A 748 7.52 10.58 31.89
CA VAL A 748 6.16 10.91 31.47
C VAL A 748 5.44 11.44 32.70
N GLU A 749 5.02 12.69 32.69
CA GLU A 749 4.32 13.26 33.84
C GLU A 749 2.88 12.74 33.91
N PRO A 750 2.38 12.36 35.10
CA PRO A 750 0.97 12.06 35.30
C PRO A 750 0.10 13.25 34.88
N GLY A 751 -0.93 13.01 34.06
CA GLY A 751 -1.77 14.08 33.51
C GLY A 751 -1.27 14.69 32.20
N SER A 752 -0.08 14.31 31.73
CA SER A 752 0.37 14.64 30.37
C SER A 752 -0.50 14.00 29.30
N GLN A 753 -0.56 14.60 28.10
CA GLN A 753 -1.28 14.05 26.96
C GLN A 753 -0.81 12.62 26.65
N MET A 754 0.49 12.35 26.78
CA MET A 754 1.05 11.03 26.58
C MET A 754 0.68 10.04 27.69
N ALA A 755 0.61 10.47 28.96
CA ALA A 755 0.13 9.61 30.05
C ALA A 755 -1.33 9.18 29.84
N VAL A 756 -2.18 10.10 29.35
CA VAL A 756 -3.57 9.80 29.01
C VAL A 756 -3.66 8.81 27.84
N GLN A 757 -2.80 8.96 26.83
CA GLN A 757 -2.76 8.06 25.67
C GLN A 757 -2.30 6.63 26.02
N LEU A 758 -1.52 6.47 27.09
CA LEU A 758 -1.07 5.19 27.60
C LEU A 758 -2.09 4.51 28.53
N ASP A 759 -3.17 5.23 28.89
CA ASP A 759 -4.26 4.73 29.74
C ASP A 759 -5.48 4.37 28.85
N PRO A 760 -5.80 3.07 28.65
CA PRO A 760 -6.88 2.65 27.75
C PRO A 760 -8.27 3.08 28.24
N ASP A 761 -8.43 3.44 29.52
CA ASP A 761 -9.72 3.82 30.10
C ASP A 761 -10.00 5.33 30.00
N ARG A 762 -9.06 6.13 29.49
CA ARG A 762 -9.23 7.59 29.35
C ARG A 762 -9.44 8.02 27.89
N PRO A 763 -10.41 8.92 27.64
CA PRO A 763 -10.63 9.46 26.30
C PRO A 763 -9.44 10.31 25.83
N ALA A 764 -9.10 10.20 24.54
CA ALA A 764 -8.04 10.98 23.93
C ALA A 764 -8.30 12.49 24.08
N GLU A 765 -7.36 13.21 24.72
CA GLU A 765 -7.44 14.66 24.86
C GLU A 765 -6.96 15.39 23.58
N VAL A 766 -7.63 16.50 23.27
CA VAL A 766 -7.22 17.40 22.18
C VAL A 766 -5.89 18.08 22.55
N PRO A 767 -4.91 18.16 21.61
CA PRO A 767 -3.66 18.86 21.87
C PRO A 767 -3.89 20.30 22.33
N ARG A 768 -3.32 20.68 23.48
CA ARG A 768 -3.38 22.07 23.96
C ARG A 768 -2.50 22.96 23.07
N PRO A 769 -2.97 24.14 22.61
CA PRO A 769 -2.14 25.06 21.84
C PRO A 769 -0.94 25.56 22.66
N LEU A 770 0.06 26.12 21.98
CA LEU A 770 1.17 26.82 22.63
C LEU A 770 0.63 28.07 23.35
N THR A 771 1.22 28.38 24.50
CA THR A 771 0.92 29.60 25.27
C THR A 771 1.71 30.80 24.74
N ASP A 772 1.23 32.01 25.03
CA ASP A 772 1.91 33.24 24.60
C ASP A 772 3.38 33.35 25.09
N PRO A 773 3.73 32.96 26.33
CA PRO A 773 5.13 32.94 26.78
C PRO A 773 6.02 31.96 26.00
N GLU A 774 5.50 30.78 25.65
CA GLU A 774 6.22 29.81 24.82
C GLU A 774 6.50 30.39 23.43
N ILE A 775 5.47 30.98 22.79
CA ILE A 775 5.61 31.61 21.46
C ILE A 775 6.61 32.77 21.53
N ALA A 776 6.51 33.64 22.54
CA ALA A 776 7.39 34.79 22.69
C ALA A 776 8.86 34.40 22.85
N LEU A 777 9.17 33.32 23.58
CA LEU A 777 10.54 32.82 23.69
C LEU A 777 11.01 32.17 22.39
N LEU A 778 10.19 31.32 21.77
CA LEU A 778 10.54 30.67 20.51
C LEU A 778 10.83 31.69 19.40
N SER A 779 10.10 32.79 19.35
CA SER A 779 10.36 33.89 18.41
C SER A 779 11.65 34.66 18.67
N LYS A 780 12.26 34.56 19.86
CA LYS A 780 13.57 35.18 20.13
C LYS A 780 14.74 34.34 19.63
N LEU A 781 14.49 33.11 19.18
CA LEU A 781 15.50 32.23 18.60
C LEU A 781 15.85 32.60 17.14
N ASP A 782 15.35 33.72 16.60
CA ASP A 782 15.57 34.19 15.21
C ASP A 782 17.06 34.29 14.81
N ARG A 783 17.96 34.56 15.77
CA ARG A 783 19.41 34.58 15.53
C ARG A 783 20.10 33.21 15.60
N LEU A 784 19.40 32.18 16.05
CA LEU A 784 19.86 30.80 16.00
C LEU A 784 19.25 30.05 14.80
N ILE A 785 18.02 30.38 14.45
CA ILE A 785 17.24 29.65 13.44
C ILE A 785 17.31 30.38 12.10
N ASP A 786 18.21 29.92 11.23
CA ASP A 786 18.48 30.60 9.96
C ASP A 786 17.51 30.21 8.83
N THR A 787 16.94 29.00 8.87
CA THR A 787 16.12 28.48 7.76
C THR A 787 14.70 28.10 8.17
N PRO A 788 13.71 28.17 7.25
CA PRO A 788 12.36 27.66 7.49
C PRO A 788 12.33 26.18 7.88
N ARG A 789 13.35 25.40 7.48
CA ARG A 789 13.45 23.98 7.83
C ARG A 789 13.83 23.83 9.31
N ASP A 790 14.75 24.66 9.80
CA ASP A 790 15.16 24.66 11.20
C ASP A 790 14.01 25.07 12.10
N ALA A 791 13.22 26.07 11.69
CA ALA A 791 12.00 26.48 12.37
C ALA A 791 10.97 25.34 12.46
N LYS A 792 10.72 24.64 11.34
CA LYS A 792 9.82 23.47 11.30
C LYS A 792 10.32 22.32 12.18
N ARG A 793 11.63 22.07 12.19
CA ARG A 793 12.24 21.03 13.02
C ARG A 793 12.13 21.40 14.50
N LEU A 794 12.47 22.63 14.87
CA LEU A 794 12.37 23.16 16.22
C LEU A 794 10.95 23.00 16.78
N ILE A 795 9.93 23.46 16.04
CA ILE A 795 8.55 23.40 16.53
C ILE A 795 8.05 21.96 16.67
N ASN A 796 8.42 21.06 15.75
CA ASN A 796 8.03 19.66 15.83
C ASN A 796 8.69 18.96 17.03
N LEU A 797 10.00 19.18 17.25
CA LEU A 797 10.71 18.62 18.41
C LEU A 797 10.18 19.19 19.73
N TYR A 798 9.88 20.49 19.76
CA TYR A 798 9.31 21.14 20.94
C TYR A 798 7.94 20.56 21.28
N ARG A 799 7.04 20.45 20.28
CA ARG A 799 5.71 19.82 20.44
C ARG A 799 5.83 18.38 20.94
N MET A 800 6.77 17.60 20.41
CA MET A 800 7.01 16.22 20.87
C MET A 800 7.39 16.16 22.35
N LEU A 801 8.36 16.96 22.80
CA LEU A 801 8.74 16.96 24.21
C LEU A 801 7.61 17.46 25.11
N ARG A 802 6.83 18.44 24.63
CA ARG A 802 5.70 19.00 25.34
C ARG A 802 4.57 17.99 25.61
N THR A 803 4.35 16.99 24.74
CA THR A 803 3.31 15.97 25.00
C THR A 803 3.61 15.07 26.20
N THR A 804 4.87 15.05 26.66
CA THR A 804 5.31 14.25 27.81
C THR A 804 5.11 14.97 29.16
N ARG A 805 4.64 16.22 29.13
CA ARG A 805 4.49 17.11 30.29
C ARG A 805 3.03 17.29 30.68
N ASP A 806 2.77 17.44 31.98
CA ASP A 806 1.50 17.99 32.43
C ASP A 806 1.48 19.49 32.11
N LEU A 807 0.38 19.93 31.51
CA LEU A 807 0.18 21.32 31.08
C LEU A 807 -0.94 21.99 31.89
N SER A 808 -1.28 21.43 33.06
CA SER A 808 -2.19 22.02 34.04
C SER A 808 -1.61 23.30 34.67
N ASP A 809 -2.43 24.01 35.44
CA ASP A 809 -2.01 25.23 36.14
C ASP A 809 -0.89 24.99 37.18
N ALA A 810 -0.63 23.73 37.56
CA ALA A 810 0.45 23.32 38.46
C ALA A 810 1.72 22.85 37.73
N SER A 811 1.80 23.03 36.40
CA SER A 811 2.88 22.53 35.56
C SER A 811 4.24 23.13 35.94
N THR A 812 5.18 22.28 36.36
CA THR A 812 6.60 22.65 36.51
C THR A 812 7.24 22.99 35.18
N PHE A 813 6.78 22.35 34.10
CA PHE A 813 7.27 22.62 32.75
C PHE A 813 6.93 24.03 32.28
N LEU A 814 5.65 24.42 32.35
CA LEU A 814 5.20 25.78 32.03
C LEU A 814 5.67 26.81 33.07
N GLY A 815 6.03 26.36 34.27
CA GLY A 815 6.65 27.18 35.33
C GLY A 815 8.10 27.60 35.08
N GLY A 816 8.71 27.18 33.97
CA GLY A 816 10.01 27.71 33.52
C GLY A 816 10.93 26.69 32.82
N GLU A 817 10.74 25.38 33.00
CA GLU A 817 11.61 24.39 32.33
C GLU A 817 11.50 24.41 30.81
N TYR A 818 10.35 24.87 30.27
CA TYR A 818 10.16 25.05 28.83
C TYR A 818 11.21 25.97 28.21
N GLU A 819 11.76 26.92 28.99
CA GLU A 819 12.80 27.84 28.51
C GLU A 819 14.10 27.10 28.22
N ALA A 820 14.51 26.21 29.13
CA ALA A 820 15.69 25.37 28.94
C ALA A 820 15.51 24.45 27.72
N VAL A 821 14.32 23.88 27.54
CA VAL A 821 14.02 23.03 26.39
C VAL A 821 14.06 23.82 25.08
N ALA A 822 13.47 25.01 25.03
CA ALA A 822 13.47 25.86 23.84
C ALA A 822 14.89 26.26 23.41
N VAL A 823 15.74 26.68 24.36
CA VAL A 823 17.14 27.05 24.07
C VAL A 823 17.94 25.84 23.61
N LEU A 824 17.84 24.70 24.32
CA LEU A 824 18.56 23.47 23.95
C LEU A 824 18.16 22.95 22.57
N LEU A 825 16.86 22.98 22.23
CA LEU A 825 16.38 22.60 20.91
C LEU A 825 16.79 23.62 19.84
N GLY A 826 16.81 24.91 20.16
CA GLY A 826 17.34 25.95 19.28
C GLY A 826 18.80 25.67 18.89
N THR A 827 19.66 25.42 19.89
CA THR A 827 21.07 25.02 19.64
C THR A 827 21.17 23.67 18.90
N CYS A 828 20.29 22.72 19.21
CA CYS A 828 20.29 21.40 18.55
C CYS A 828 19.90 21.46 17.07
N THR A 829 19.05 22.41 16.69
CA THR A 829 18.55 22.57 15.33
C THR A 829 19.43 23.47 14.48
N ALA A 830 19.97 24.55 15.08
CA ALA A 830 20.88 25.47 14.41
C ALA A 830 22.26 24.87 14.13
N HIS A 831 22.87 24.22 15.14
CA HIS A 831 24.27 23.81 15.09
C HIS A 831 24.49 22.44 15.77
N GLY A 832 24.02 21.37 15.12
CA GLY A 832 24.09 20.00 15.66
C GLY A 832 25.50 19.51 16.02
N ARG A 833 26.54 20.00 15.33
CA ARG A 833 27.96 19.72 15.62
C ARG A 833 28.44 20.38 16.90
N LEU A 834 28.04 21.64 17.12
CA LEU A 834 28.45 22.42 18.29
C LEU A 834 27.71 21.98 19.56
N LEU A 835 26.49 21.45 19.40
CA LEU A 835 25.67 20.93 20.50
C LEU A 835 26.44 19.96 21.39
N GLY A 836 27.31 19.11 20.85
CA GLY A 836 28.07 18.14 21.63
C GLY A 836 28.96 18.79 22.68
N ARG A 837 29.80 19.74 22.27
CA ARG A 837 30.71 20.45 23.19
C ARG A 837 29.95 21.37 24.12
N PHE A 838 28.92 22.05 23.62
CA PHE A 838 28.04 22.90 24.43
C PHE A 838 27.32 22.11 25.53
N ALA A 839 26.74 20.96 25.18
CA ALA A 839 26.08 20.05 26.10
C ALA A 839 27.05 19.46 27.13
N ASP A 840 28.25 19.04 26.70
CA ASP A 840 29.27 18.53 27.62
C ASP A 840 29.78 19.62 28.58
N ALA A 841 29.89 20.88 28.12
CA ALA A 841 30.21 22.01 29.00
C ALA A 841 29.10 22.29 30.02
N LEU A 842 27.83 22.29 29.59
CA LEU A 842 26.67 22.42 30.47
C LEU A 842 26.67 21.34 31.57
N LEU A 843 26.92 20.08 31.20
CA LEU A 843 26.95 18.96 32.15
C LEU A 843 28.14 19.02 33.12
N ARG A 844 29.24 19.70 32.77
CA ARG A 844 30.41 19.89 33.65
C ARG A 844 30.28 21.11 34.57
N ALA A 845 29.41 22.07 34.24
CA ALA A 845 29.21 23.25 35.06
C ALA A 845 28.61 22.89 36.44
N ALA A 846 28.91 23.70 37.46
CA ALA A 846 28.25 23.53 38.76
C ALA A 846 26.75 23.83 38.62
N PRO A 847 25.83 23.03 39.20
CA PRO A 847 24.39 23.22 39.02
C PRO A 847 23.88 24.62 39.39
N GLU A 848 24.48 25.22 40.42
CA GLU A 848 24.18 26.57 40.92
C GLU A 848 24.73 27.71 40.04
N THR A 849 25.39 27.40 38.91
CA THR A 849 25.98 28.43 38.04
C THR A 849 24.86 29.23 37.37
N PRO A 850 24.84 30.58 37.50
CA PRO A 850 23.88 31.41 36.80
C PRO A 850 23.95 31.24 35.28
N TRP A 851 22.80 31.26 34.60
CA TRP A 851 22.75 31.08 33.13
C TRP A 851 23.65 32.06 32.38
N GLY A 852 23.58 33.36 32.71
CA GLY A 852 24.43 34.39 32.08
C GLY A 852 25.93 34.18 32.31
N ASP A 853 26.32 33.74 33.50
CA ASP A 853 27.73 33.41 33.80
C ASP A 853 28.21 32.24 32.96
N PHE A 854 27.37 31.21 32.80
CA PHE A 854 27.68 30.07 31.94
C PHE A 854 27.85 30.49 30.48
N VAL A 855 26.91 31.31 29.95
CA VAL A 855 26.99 31.83 28.58
C VAL A 855 28.26 32.66 28.38
N GLY A 856 28.62 33.52 29.32
CA GLY A 856 29.86 34.31 29.26
C GLY A 856 31.12 33.45 29.16
N ARG A 857 31.16 32.29 29.82
CA ARG A 857 32.29 31.33 29.73
C ARG A 857 32.37 30.61 28.38
N LEU A 858 31.33 30.63 27.55
CA LEU A 858 31.35 30.06 26.20
C LEU A 858 32.04 30.95 25.18
N ARG A 859 32.31 32.23 25.51
CA ARG A 859 32.92 33.18 24.59
C ARG A 859 34.23 32.64 24.02
N PRO A 860 34.38 32.55 22.68
CA PRO A 860 35.64 32.18 22.07
C PRO A 860 36.61 33.38 22.13
N VAL A 861 37.87 33.10 22.48
CA VAL A 861 38.96 34.07 22.53
C VAL A 861 40.17 33.44 21.86
N GLU A 862 40.79 34.17 20.93
CA GLU A 862 42.03 33.74 20.29
C GLU A 862 43.22 33.94 21.26
N ARG A 863 44.00 32.87 21.50
CA ARG A 863 45.23 32.86 22.28
C ARG A 863 46.26 31.95 21.62
N ASP A 864 47.48 32.43 21.43
CA ASP A 864 48.61 31.67 20.87
C ASP A 864 48.26 30.94 19.54
N ASP A 865 47.64 31.65 18.58
CA ASP A 865 47.15 31.13 17.29
C ASP A 865 46.10 29.99 17.40
N HIS A 866 45.42 29.89 18.55
CA HIS A 866 44.35 28.93 18.80
C HIS A 866 43.11 29.61 19.37
N TRP A 867 41.93 29.20 18.92
CA TRP A 867 40.67 29.62 19.54
C TRP A 867 40.42 28.81 20.82
N MET A 868 40.09 29.49 21.92
CA MET A 868 39.75 28.85 23.19
C MET A 868 38.50 29.47 23.82
N SER A 869 37.71 28.67 24.52
CA SER A 869 36.65 29.12 25.42
C SER A 869 36.88 28.52 26.81
N GLU A 870 36.52 29.25 27.85
CA GLU A 870 36.68 28.78 29.24
C GLU A 870 35.86 27.51 29.53
N ALA A 871 34.66 27.40 28.97
CA ALA A 871 33.76 26.28 29.23
C ALA A 871 34.05 25.01 28.38
N VAL A 872 34.53 25.17 27.14
CA VAL A 872 34.77 24.04 26.20
C VAL A 872 36.24 23.75 25.90
N GLY A 873 37.17 24.64 26.28
CA GLY A 873 38.59 24.50 25.96
C GLY A 873 38.90 24.93 24.53
N ARG A 874 39.76 24.17 23.83
CA ARG A 874 40.18 24.48 22.45
C ARG A 874 39.02 24.34 21.46
N VAL A 875 38.80 25.38 20.67
CA VAL A 875 37.86 25.42 19.54
C VAL A 875 38.69 25.31 18.24
N PRO A 876 38.38 24.36 17.33
CA PRO A 876 38.99 24.29 16.02
C PRO A 876 38.79 25.58 15.22
N ALA A 877 39.79 25.97 14.45
CA ALA A 877 39.78 27.23 13.70
C ALA A 877 38.67 27.28 12.64
N ASP A 878 38.32 26.13 12.06
CA ASP A 878 37.23 25.96 11.10
C ASP A 878 35.82 26.09 11.74
N GLU A 879 35.71 25.89 13.05
CA GLU A 879 34.44 26.03 13.81
C GLU A 879 34.33 27.36 14.57
N ALA A 880 35.41 28.14 14.64
CA ALA A 880 35.48 29.34 15.48
C ALA A 880 34.39 30.39 15.16
N VAL A 881 34.14 30.63 13.88
CA VAL A 881 33.10 31.58 13.41
C VAL A 881 31.70 31.12 13.83
N GLN A 882 31.40 29.83 13.66
CA GLN A 882 30.11 29.25 14.06
C GLN A 882 29.94 29.28 15.58
N TRP A 883 31.03 29.06 16.34
CA TRP A 883 31.02 29.14 17.79
C TRP A 883 30.80 30.57 18.30
N GLU A 884 31.42 31.56 17.67
CA GLU A 884 31.22 32.97 17.98
C GLU A 884 29.77 33.39 17.71
N HIS A 885 29.20 32.94 16.59
CA HIS A 885 27.80 33.16 16.28
C HIS A 885 26.87 32.53 17.33
N LEU A 886 27.08 31.25 17.68
CA LEU A 886 26.33 30.58 18.74
C LEU A 886 26.39 31.35 20.07
N HIS A 887 27.57 31.78 20.49
CA HIS A 887 27.74 32.56 21.71
C HIS A 887 26.97 33.89 21.64
N ALA A 888 27.10 34.65 20.56
CA ALA A 888 26.41 35.93 20.40
C ALA A 888 24.88 35.78 20.44
N SER A 889 24.35 34.72 19.83
CA SER A 889 22.92 34.44 19.84
C SER A 889 22.43 34.02 21.24
N LEU A 890 23.21 33.23 21.99
CA LEU A 890 22.89 32.86 23.38
C LEU A 890 23.01 34.04 24.36
N ASP A 891 23.98 34.93 24.16
CA ASP A 891 24.19 36.14 24.99
C ASP A 891 22.97 37.07 24.90
N GLU A 892 22.44 37.30 23.70
CA GLU A 892 21.20 38.07 23.52
C GLU A 892 19.97 37.40 24.15
N LEU A 893 19.88 36.07 24.05
CA LEU A 893 18.81 35.29 24.67
C LEU A 893 18.86 35.30 26.20
N THR A 894 20.01 35.60 26.81
CA THR A 894 20.19 35.59 28.27
C THR A 894 19.21 36.51 28.98
N ALA A 895 18.84 37.65 28.39
CA ALA A 895 17.85 38.56 28.97
C ALA A 895 16.40 38.04 28.90
N ALA A 896 16.13 37.03 28.08
CA ALA A 896 14.81 36.43 27.91
C ALA A 896 14.60 35.16 28.76
N VAL A 897 15.67 34.54 29.23
CA VAL A 897 15.64 33.35 30.09
C VAL A 897 15.52 33.80 31.55
N THR A 898 14.47 33.36 32.22
CA THR A 898 14.18 33.68 33.63
C THR A 898 14.71 32.64 34.61
N LEU A 899 15.19 31.50 34.10
CA LEU A 899 15.81 30.44 34.91
C LEU A 899 17.02 30.97 35.71
N PRO A 900 17.11 30.70 37.02
CA PRO A 900 18.14 31.26 37.89
C PRO A 900 19.53 30.64 37.65
N ASP A 901 19.58 29.38 37.23
CA ASP A 901 20.80 28.59 37.09
C ASP A 901 20.68 27.51 35.99
N VAL A 902 21.76 26.74 35.80
CA VAL A 902 21.85 25.72 34.76
C VAL A 902 21.17 24.38 35.09
N ARG A 903 20.52 24.20 36.25
CA ARG A 903 19.93 22.90 36.65
C ARG A 903 18.88 22.37 35.68
N ALA A 904 17.98 23.25 35.24
CA ALA A 904 16.96 22.88 34.25
C ALA A 904 17.62 22.43 32.94
N PHE A 905 18.65 23.15 32.47
CA PHE A 905 19.43 22.78 31.29
C PHE A 905 20.11 21.42 31.46
N GLN A 906 20.79 21.18 32.58
CA GLN A 906 21.45 19.91 32.87
C GLN A 906 20.48 18.73 32.90
N THR A 907 19.26 18.96 33.39
CA THR A 907 18.18 17.98 33.38
C THR A 907 17.77 17.64 31.93
N TRP A 908 17.62 18.64 31.07
CA TRP A 908 17.11 18.45 29.70
C TRP A 908 18.17 18.07 28.66
N VAL A 909 19.47 18.34 28.90
CA VAL A 909 20.56 18.03 27.96
C VAL A 909 20.59 16.57 27.51
N PRO A 910 20.57 15.53 28.38
CA PRO A 910 20.59 14.14 27.93
C PRO A 910 19.39 13.74 27.07
N ARG A 911 18.26 14.44 27.24
CA ARG A 911 17.00 14.19 26.52
C ARG A 911 17.05 14.83 25.14
N VAL A 912 17.52 16.07 25.05
CA VAL A 912 17.63 16.82 23.79
C VAL A 912 18.74 16.28 22.88
N ARG A 913 19.87 15.82 23.43
CA ARG A 913 20.98 15.25 22.62
C ARG A 913 20.55 14.10 21.70
N ARG A 914 19.45 13.41 22.03
CA ARG A 914 18.90 12.33 21.19
C ARG A 914 18.35 12.81 19.86
N PHE A 915 18.03 14.09 19.74
CA PHE A 915 17.55 14.67 18.49
C PHE A 915 18.68 15.16 17.57
N SER A 916 19.90 14.62 17.77
CA SER A 916 21.07 14.87 16.93
C SER A 916 21.80 13.56 16.63
N TYR A 917 21.87 13.17 15.36
CA TYR A 917 22.61 11.98 14.90
C TYR A 917 24.14 12.18 14.96
N VAL A 918 24.61 13.42 15.03
CA VAL A 918 26.03 13.77 15.18
C VAL A 918 26.57 13.36 16.55
N LEU A 919 25.70 13.29 17.56
CA LEU A 919 26.06 12.99 18.95
C LEU A 919 25.84 11.52 19.32
N SER A 920 25.85 10.62 18.33
CA SER A 920 25.60 9.19 18.54
C SER A 920 26.57 8.58 19.58
N PRO A 921 26.08 7.69 20.49
CA PRO A 921 26.84 7.17 21.64
C PRO A 921 28.18 6.48 21.36
N GLY A 922 28.53 6.24 20.09
CA GLY A 922 29.80 5.62 19.68
C GLY A 922 31.01 6.58 19.63
N THR A 923 30.89 7.83 20.08
CA THR A 923 31.98 8.82 20.12
C THR A 923 32.48 9.13 21.54
N ARG A 924 32.51 8.11 22.41
CA ARG A 924 33.32 8.12 23.64
C ARG A 924 34.17 6.88 23.74
#